data_AF-A0A3M4PIC8-F1
#
_entry.id   AF-A0A3M4PIC8-F1
#
_cell.length_a   1.000
_cell.length_b   1.000
_cell.length_c   1.000
_cell.angle_alpha   90.00
_cell.angle_beta   90.00
_cell.angle_gamma   90.00
#
_symmetry.space_group_name_H-M   'P 1'
#
loop_
_entity.id
_entity.type
_entity.pdbx_description
1 polymer ?
#
loop_
_entity_poly.entity_id
_entity_poly.type
_entity_poly.pdbx_seq_one_letter_code
_entity_poly.pdbx_strand_id
1 'polypeptide(L)'
;MKGAIKMGSRRQAPPLTVQVLDKKISQGEPKVTAAASAVRTNPLGDTTAENDERMLSSAFIETPDFRALVESDDRTVVVGRRGTGKSALFINLRRHWINDKKVITLTFSPDDTEIIGFRSLLRPFSNSFVLSRAATKMLWRYAMSMEIANYISGHYKLSDLVSKEPKLKEHVDRWNDSQAPFLTKCRRIAKAFLSVESPEEAIGDLPFNLDLSMIEDLVLKILQKADRRVVILMDRLDEGYEPDAIGIGIIAGLAYAAVELNQKSHLIRPIIFLRDNVFRALAKEDPDYSRNLEGQVIRLHWDWALLLQLAATRMKLSFKLDIEKDQRIWDRCTAGELQGRDGFKRCLQFTLYRPRDLLSLLNESFFCSFRHGRDTAVLEDLEYAAKSISVARLEDLWKEYQKIFPPIQIVTSAFKNAEPEISVMAAMAKIDHAIELLEDSDDQASLAEARLLGPTGLLQSLYSIGFIGLHDQNLSSYTFCHDGRTPDKGFESADRILVHPCYWLGLNLSRNALAPDEAEEINDEYDIKVDSLNPKIRNTKIGQIVAQLDKIPLGREGERDFELWSLEALKVIFAAHLVGLQLHPNGAAVQRRDITGTNRGKSDFWSRVLLDYKSRNIVFDAKNFQELGPDEYRQLQSYLTGSYGKLGFIINRDESENLTSGKDLDWTREMHGSHQCLIVKLPAKFISRLLQKLRSPEKHDVVDRQMWKLLTTYETNYLGLKSTRARKKSASAKRP
;
A
#
# COMPACT_ATOMS: atom_id res chain seq x y z
N MET A 1 55.21 25.41 41.86
CA MET A 1 55.11 26.84 41.46
C MET A 1 53.68 27.28 41.78
N LYS A 2 53.44 28.05 42.85
CA LYS A 2 53.51 29.52 42.99
C LYS A 2 52.46 30.29 42.15
N GLY A 3 51.50 30.94 42.83
CA GLY A 3 50.64 32.02 42.31
C GLY A 3 49.13 31.86 42.57
N ALA A 4 48.34 32.85 43.03
CA ALA A 4 48.48 33.69 44.25
C ALA A 4 47.17 34.49 44.55
N ILE A 5 46.65 34.39 45.78
CA ILE A 5 46.06 35.45 46.64
C ILE A 5 44.92 36.39 46.12
N LYS A 6 43.75 36.36 46.80
CA LYS A 6 43.05 37.49 47.51
C LYS A 6 41.65 37.02 48.01
N MET A 7 41.37 37.04 49.33
CA MET A 7 40.69 38.13 50.11
C MET A 7 39.34 38.62 49.52
N GLY A 8 38.22 38.74 50.27
CA GLY A 8 37.95 38.44 51.69
C GLY A 8 36.88 39.36 52.32
N SER A 9 36.16 38.87 53.35
CA SER A 9 35.13 39.57 54.17
C SER A 9 33.75 39.76 53.50
N ARG A 10 32.60 39.84 54.21
CA ARG A 10 32.32 40.14 55.64
C ARG A 10 30.94 39.56 56.07
N ARG A 11 30.83 39.06 57.33
CA ARG A 11 29.76 39.25 58.37
C ARG A 11 28.28 39.51 57.95
N GLN A 12 27.20 39.07 58.62
CA GLN A 12 27.03 38.45 59.96
C GLN A 12 25.59 37.93 60.23
N ALA A 13 25.48 36.91 61.11
CA ALA A 13 24.49 36.76 62.21
C ALA A 13 23.06 36.17 61.94
N PRO A 14 22.23 35.85 62.97
CA PRO A 14 21.76 34.48 63.24
C PRO A 14 20.21 34.34 63.35
N PRO A 15 19.63 33.15 63.64
CA PRO A 15 18.19 32.91 63.45
C PRO A 15 17.32 33.31 64.67
N LEU A 16 16.06 33.66 64.41
CA LEU A 16 15.04 33.89 65.45
C LEU A 16 13.70 33.21 65.15
N THR A 17 13.47 32.15 65.93
CA THR A 17 12.24 31.64 66.55
C THR A 17 10.87 32.21 66.12
N VAL A 18 9.97 31.27 65.80
CA VAL A 18 8.54 31.46 65.55
C VAL A 18 7.80 31.98 66.80
N GLN A 19 6.89 32.94 66.62
CA GLN A 19 5.79 33.20 67.57
C GLN A 19 4.46 32.71 66.99
N VAL A 20 3.68 32.06 67.85
CA VAL A 20 2.37 31.47 67.54
C VAL A 20 1.26 32.50 67.75
N LEU A 21 0.28 32.54 66.86
CA LEU A 21 -1.00 33.21 67.09
C LEU A 21 -2.15 32.33 66.55
N ASP A 22 -2.83 31.65 67.46
CA ASP A 22 -4.00 30.80 67.18
C ASP A 22 -5.26 31.61 66.87
N LYS A 23 -6.00 31.21 65.83
CA LYS A 23 -7.46 31.44 65.73
C LYS A 23 -8.20 30.24 65.11
N LYS A 24 -9.04 29.62 65.93
CA LYS A 24 -10.13 28.66 65.60
C LYS A 24 -11.23 29.38 64.78
N ILE A 25 -12.13 28.76 64.00
CA ILE A 25 -12.53 27.36 63.65
C ILE A 25 -13.23 27.45 62.25
N SER A 26 -13.39 26.46 61.35
CA SER A 26 -14.16 25.19 61.42
C SER A 26 -13.96 24.27 60.20
N GLN A 27 -14.10 22.95 60.41
CA GLN A 27 -14.72 21.91 59.53
C GLN A 27 -14.52 21.91 57.99
N GLY A 28 -13.82 20.87 57.50
CA GLY A 28 -14.45 19.87 56.61
C GLY A 28 -14.19 19.95 55.09
N GLU A 29 -13.10 19.35 54.60
CA GLU A 29 -13.01 18.76 53.24
C GLU A 29 -11.78 17.82 53.12
N PRO A 30 -11.84 16.72 52.33
CA PRO A 30 -10.74 15.77 52.22
C PRO A 30 -9.63 16.28 51.28
N LYS A 31 -8.43 16.50 51.83
CA LYS A 31 -7.24 16.84 51.04
C LYS A 31 -6.80 15.68 50.14
N VAL A 32 -7.13 15.74 48.85
CA VAL A 32 -6.31 15.10 47.82
C VAL A 32 -5.23 16.10 47.41
N THR A 33 -4.03 15.95 47.95
CA THR A 33 -2.88 16.75 47.52
C THR A 33 -2.43 16.29 46.14
N ALA A 34 -2.96 16.93 45.09
CA ALA A 34 -2.43 16.85 43.74
C ALA A 34 -1.01 17.47 43.72
N ALA A 35 0.00 16.64 44.03
CA ALA A 35 1.37 16.98 43.69
C ALA A 35 1.44 17.10 42.17
N ALA A 36 1.89 18.26 41.67
CA ALA A 36 1.97 18.55 40.24
C ALA A 36 2.82 17.50 39.52
N SER A 37 2.17 16.48 38.95
CA SER A 37 2.80 15.53 38.05
C SER A 37 3.15 16.30 36.78
N ALA A 38 4.42 16.25 36.38
CA ALA A 38 4.82 16.79 35.09
C ALA A 38 3.90 16.20 34.00
N VAL A 39 3.19 17.09 33.29
CA VAL A 39 2.15 16.71 32.33
C VAL A 39 2.79 15.79 31.29
N ARG A 40 2.42 14.51 31.32
CA ARG A 40 2.94 13.52 30.38
C ARG A 40 2.31 13.78 29.02
N THR A 41 3.14 13.85 27.98
CA THR A 41 2.70 13.97 26.59
C THR A 41 1.89 12.78 26.12
N ASN A 42 2.23 11.57 26.61
CA ASN A 42 1.49 10.33 26.37
C ASN A 42 0.95 9.76 27.70
N PRO A 43 -0.19 10.25 28.22
CA PRO A 43 -0.75 9.77 29.49
C PRO A 43 -1.01 8.25 29.53
N LEU A 44 -1.54 7.67 28.45
CA LEU A 44 -1.97 6.27 28.38
C LEU A 44 -0.89 5.32 27.81
N GLY A 45 0.36 5.76 27.76
CA GLY A 45 1.47 5.02 27.14
C GLY A 45 1.73 5.40 25.69
N ASP A 46 2.81 4.90 25.12
CA ASP A 46 3.18 5.17 23.73
C ASP A 46 2.23 4.47 22.74
N THR A 47 2.17 5.00 21.53
CA THR A 47 1.33 4.48 20.43
C THR A 47 2.06 3.40 19.62
N THR A 48 3.39 3.32 19.75
CA THR A 48 4.25 2.27 19.20
C THR A 48 4.59 1.24 20.27
N ALA A 49 4.31 -0.05 19.99
CA ALA A 49 4.36 -1.11 20.99
C ALA A 49 5.78 -1.34 21.56
N GLU A 50 6.80 -1.06 20.75
CA GLU A 50 8.21 -1.21 21.07
C GLU A 50 8.72 -0.13 22.05
N ASN A 51 8.12 1.07 22.01
CA ASN A 51 8.41 2.15 22.95
C ASN A 51 7.51 2.07 24.20
N ASP A 52 6.37 1.38 24.11
CA ASP A 52 5.36 1.30 25.18
C ASP A 52 5.62 0.18 26.22
N GLU A 53 6.85 -0.34 26.30
CA GLU A 53 7.16 -1.60 27.01
C GLU A 53 6.59 -1.67 28.43
N ARG A 54 6.65 -0.55 29.16
CA ARG A 54 6.19 -0.40 30.56
C ARG A 54 4.67 -0.39 30.72
N MET A 55 3.92 0.29 29.86
CA MET A 55 2.47 0.27 29.94
C MET A 55 1.99 -1.09 29.43
N LEU A 56 2.53 -1.55 28.31
CA LEU A 56 2.18 -2.82 27.70
C LEU A 56 2.45 -4.04 28.61
N SER A 57 3.47 -4.00 29.49
CA SER A 57 3.69 -5.09 30.46
C SER A 57 2.68 -5.14 31.61
N SER A 58 1.98 -4.04 31.88
CA SER A 58 1.03 -3.90 32.99
C SER A 58 -0.43 -3.85 32.54
N ALA A 59 -0.67 -3.47 31.27
CA ALA A 59 -1.96 -3.09 30.72
C ALA A 59 -2.34 -3.84 29.43
N PHE A 60 -1.66 -4.95 29.12
CA PHE A 60 -2.05 -5.82 28.00
C PHE A 60 -3.37 -6.53 28.33
N ILE A 61 -4.28 -6.58 27.35
CA ILE A 61 -5.50 -7.38 27.44
C ILE A 61 -5.32 -8.67 26.65
N GLU A 62 -5.66 -9.81 27.25
CA GLU A 62 -5.66 -11.09 26.57
C GLU A 62 -6.90 -11.22 25.67
N THR A 63 -6.76 -10.80 24.41
CA THR A 63 -7.81 -10.94 23.40
C THR A 63 -8.07 -12.42 23.07
N PRO A 64 -9.24 -12.75 22.47
CA PRO A 64 -9.48 -14.09 21.92
C PRO A 64 -8.37 -14.56 20.96
N ASP A 65 -7.85 -13.66 20.11
CA ASP A 65 -6.72 -13.95 19.21
C ASP A 65 -5.45 -14.36 19.97
N PHE A 66 -5.12 -13.68 21.08
CA PHE A 66 -3.99 -14.04 21.92
C PHE A 66 -4.16 -15.43 22.52
N ARG A 67 -5.34 -15.74 23.07
CA ARG A 67 -5.62 -17.05 23.67
C ARG A 67 -5.59 -18.16 22.63
N ALA A 68 -6.21 -17.96 21.47
CA ALA A 68 -6.13 -18.92 20.36
C ALA A 68 -4.67 -19.21 19.95
N LEU A 69 -3.81 -18.18 19.91
CA LEU A 69 -2.38 -18.32 19.63
C LEU A 69 -1.55 -18.91 20.78
N VAL A 70 -2.09 -19.05 21.99
CA VAL A 70 -1.44 -19.75 23.12
C VAL A 70 -1.93 -21.20 23.21
N GLU A 71 -3.22 -21.42 23.03
CA GLU A 71 -3.95 -22.65 23.37
C GLU A 71 -4.03 -23.65 22.20
N SER A 72 -4.09 -23.20 20.94
CA SER A 72 -4.19 -24.07 19.75
C SER A 72 -3.05 -23.80 18.76
N ASP A 73 -2.53 -24.86 18.12
CA ASP A 73 -1.48 -24.79 17.08
C ASP A 73 -2.03 -24.64 15.65
N ASP A 74 -3.35 -24.53 15.47
CA ASP A 74 -4.03 -24.61 14.16
C ASP A 74 -3.68 -23.44 13.21
N ARG A 75 -3.22 -22.32 13.77
CA ARG A 75 -3.07 -21.04 13.07
C ARG A 75 -1.65 -20.49 13.26
N THR A 76 -0.93 -20.32 12.16
CA THR A 76 0.48 -19.92 12.10
C THR A 76 0.68 -18.52 11.51
N VAL A 77 -0.33 -17.94 10.86
CA VAL A 77 -0.23 -16.65 10.17
C VAL A 77 -1.14 -15.62 10.83
N VAL A 78 -0.57 -14.62 11.49
CA VAL A 78 -1.29 -13.50 12.10
C VAL A 78 -1.30 -12.31 11.15
N VAL A 79 -2.48 -11.86 10.76
CA VAL A 79 -2.67 -10.79 9.76
C VAL A 79 -3.39 -9.61 10.38
N GLY A 80 -2.96 -8.39 10.04
CA GLY A 80 -3.66 -7.17 10.47
C GLY A 80 -3.10 -5.90 9.84
N ARG A 81 -3.93 -4.86 9.72
CA ARG A 81 -3.52 -3.55 9.20
C ARG A 81 -2.56 -2.82 10.16
N ARG A 82 -1.97 -1.69 9.73
CA ARG A 82 -1.12 -0.85 10.58
C ARG A 82 -1.95 -0.31 11.77
N GLY A 83 -1.43 -0.44 12.99
CA GLY A 83 -2.10 0.02 14.22
C GLY A 83 -2.98 -1.02 14.95
N THR A 84 -3.22 -2.21 14.39
CA THR A 84 -4.08 -3.28 14.95
C THR A 84 -3.47 -4.07 16.12
N GLY A 85 -2.25 -3.73 16.56
CA GLY A 85 -1.60 -4.38 17.71
C GLY A 85 -0.71 -5.59 17.43
N LYS A 86 -0.40 -5.94 16.16
CA LYS A 86 0.50 -7.08 15.82
C LYS A 86 1.77 -7.14 16.68
N SER A 87 2.54 -6.06 16.75
CA SER A 87 3.80 -6.03 17.52
C SER A 87 3.58 -6.07 19.04
N ALA A 88 2.45 -5.54 19.52
CA ALA A 88 2.05 -5.69 20.93
C ALA A 88 1.69 -7.15 21.27
N LEU A 89 1.04 -7.85 20.34
CA LEU A 89 0.72 -9.27 20.43
C LEU A 89 1.99 -10.14 20.37
N PHE A 90 2.91 -9.85 19.44
CA PHE A 90 4.24 -10.47 19.36
C PHE A 90 5.03 -10.34 20.67
N ILE A 91 5.10 -9.14 21.24
CA ILE A 91 5.81 -8.88 22.51
C ILE A 91 5.22 -9.71 23.66
N ASN A 92 3.88 -9.80 23.77
CA ASN A 92 3.26 -10.51 24.88
C ASN A 92 3.23 -12.03 24.70
N LEU A 93 3.13 -12.54 23.46
CA LEU A 93 3.35 -13.96 23.18
C LEU A 93 4.78 -14.39 23.54
N ARG A 94 5.78 -13.57 23.19
CA ARG A 94 7.17 -13.78 23.64
C ARG A 94 7.26 -13.83 25.17
N ARG A 95 6.64 -12.89 25.88
CA ARG A 95 6.63 -12.84 27.37
C ARG A 95 5.89 -14.02 28.01
N HIS A 96 4.86 -14.53 27.36
CA HIS A 96 4.12 -15.71 27.84
C HIS A 96 5.05 -16.93 27.87
N TRP A 97 5.70 -17.25 26.75
CA TRP A 97 6.53 -18.46 26.64
C TRP A 97 7.95 -18.34 27.22
N ILE A 98 8.56 -17.15 27.31
CA ILE A 98 9.94 -17.02 27.83
C ILE A 98 10.09 -17.46 29.30
N ASN A 99 9.00 -17.51 30.05
CA ASN A 99 8.97 -17.98 31.44
C ASN A 99 8.84 -19.51 31.57
N ASP A 100 8.36 -20.21 30.53
CA ASP A 100 8.32 -21.66 30.53
C ASP A 100 9.69 -22.25 30.17
N LYS A 101 10.32 -22.91 31.15
CA LYS A 101 11.62 -23.55 30.98
C LYS A 101 11.62 -24.67 29.93
N LYS A 102 10.45 -25.22 29.55
CA LYS A 102 10.31 -26.22 28.48
C LYS A 102 10.19 -25.60 27.08
N VAL A 103 9.97 -24.29 26.96
CA VAL A 103 9.81 -23.61 25.67
C VAL A 103 11.04 -22.78 25.33
N ILE A 104 11.65 -23.08 24.19
CA ILE A 104 12.66 -22.24 23.54
C ILE A 104 11.90 -21.20 22.71
N THR A 105 12.06 -19.92 23.02
CA THR A 105 11.44 -18.83 22.24
C THR A 105 12.48 -18.18 21.34
N LEU A 106 12.33 -18.34 20.02
CA LEU A 106 13.12 -17.67 18.99
C LEU A 106 12.31 -16.52 18.39
N THR A 107 12.97 -15.39 18.12
CA THR A 107 12.32 -14.18 17.60
C THR A 107 13.09 -13.60 16.45
N PHE A 108 12.41 -13.34 15.33
CA PHE A 108 12.98 -12.74 14.14
C PHE A 108 12.23 -11.46 13.77
N SER A 109 12.99 -10.40 13.51
CA SER A 109 12.47 -9.10 13.07
C SER A 109 13.52 -8.47 12.18
N PRO A 110 13.67 -8.97 10.92
CA PRO A 110 14.75 -8.56 10.04
C PRO A 110 14.60 -7.09 9.66
N ASP A 111 15.73 -6.37 9.61
CA ASP A 111 15.75 -4.98 9.15
C ASP A 111 15.66 -4.86 7.62
N ASP A 112 15.47 -3.63 7.13
CA ASP A 112 15.38 -3.34 5.70
C ASP A 112 16.67 -3.75 4.94
N THR A 113 17.85 -3.62 5.55
CA THR A 113 19.13 -4.03 4.96
C THR A 113 19.27 -5.54 4.81
N GLU A 114 18.73 -6.32 5.78
CA GLU A 114 18.63 -7.77 5.70
C GLU A 114 17.69 -8.20 4.57
N ILE A 115 16.50 -7.59 4.47
CA ILE A 115 15.52 -7.93 3.45
C ILE A 115 15.99 -7.53 2.05
N ILE A 116 16.51 -6.31 1.85
CA ILE A 116 17.15 -5.88 0.59
C ILE A 116 18.32 -6.82 0.24
N GLY A 117 19.12 -7.18 1.24
CA GLY A 117 20.21 -8.12 1.13
C GLY A 117 19.78 -9.50 0.65
N PHE A 118 18.76 -10.08 1.28
CA PHE A 118 18.20 -11.39 0.94
C PHE A 118 17.51 -11.38 -0.42
N ARG A 119 16.71 -10.35 -0.72
CA ARG A 119 16.06 -10.10 -2.02
C ARG A 119 17.05 -10.14 -3.19
N SER A 120 18.27 -9.62 -3.01
CA SER A 120 19.31 -9.66 -4.06
C SER A 120 19.79 -11.06 -4.47
N LEU A 121 19.64 -12.05 -3.58
CA LEU A 121 19.95 -13.46 -3.84
C LEU A 121 19.00 -14.07 -4.88
N LEU A 122 17.77 -13.58 -4.93
CA LEU A 122 16.67 -14.14 -5.72
C LEU A 122 16.53 -13.51 -7.10
N ARG A 123 17.48 -12.63 -7.48
CA ARG A 123 17.57 -12.07 -8.83
C ARG A 123 17.58 -13.10 -9.98
N PRO A 124 18.14 -14.33 -9.85
CA PRO A 124 17.96 -15.38 -10.87
C PRO A 124 16.49 -15.70 -11.18
N PHE A 125 15.60 -15.50 -10.20
CA PHE A 125 14.18 -15.87 -10.25
C PHE A 125 13.25 -14.67 -10.48
N SER A 126 13.78 -13.49 -10.86
CA SER A 126 13.03 -12.22 -10.86
C SER A 126 11.74 -12.22 -11.66
N ASN A 127 11.65 -13.09 -12.66
CA ASN A 127 10.53 -13.18 -13.59
C ASN A 127 9.54 -14.31 -13.22
N SER A 128 9.75 -15.01 -12.11
CA SER A 128 8.92 -16.13 -11.67
C SER A 128 8.68 -16.11 -10.16
N PHE A 129 7.44 -15.79 -9.78
CA PHE A 129 6.95 -15.95 -8.41
C PHE A 129 7.11 -17.40 -7.92
N VAL A 130 6.80 -18.40 -8.76
CA VAL A 130 6.83 -19.82 -8.40
C VAL A 130 8.24 -20.27 -8.00
N LEU A 131 9.25 -19.88 -8.78
CA LEU A 131 10.66 -20.19 -8.48
C LEU A 131 11.14 -19.43 -7.23
N SER A 132 10.78 -18.15 -7.11
CA SER A 132 11.08 -17.33 -5.92
C SER A 132 10.48 -17.92 -4.64
N ARG A 133 9.21 -18.37 -4.68
CA ARG A 133 8.50 -19.06 -3.59
C ARG A 133 9.17 -20.39 -3.24
N ALA A 134 9.51 -21.21 -4.24
CA ALA A 134 10.13 -22.51 -4.02
C ALA A 134 11.50 -22.41 -3.35
N ALA A 135 12.40 -21.59 -3.90
CA ALA A 135 13.73 -21.34 -3.34
C ALA A 135 13.64 -20.82 -1.90
N THR A 136 12.85 -19.77 -1.68
CA THR A 136 12.74 -19.13 -0.36
C THR A 136 12.11 -20.05 0.68
N LYS A 137 11.11 -20.87 0.34
CA LYS A 137 10.53 -21.86 1.27
C LYS A 137 11.59 -22.76 1.88
N MET A 138 12.48 -23.28 1.04
CA MET A 138 13.53 -24.22 1.47
C MET A 138 14.63 -23.50 2.26
N LEU A 139 14.99 -22.28 1.86
CA LEU A 139 15.92 -21.42 2.61
C LEU A 139 15.39 -21.06 4.00
N TRP A 140 14.09 -20.74 4.12
CA TRP A 140 13.44 -20.43 5.38
C TRP A 140 13.35 -21.66 6.30
N ARG A 141 12.99 -22.84 5.76
CA ARG A 141 13.00 -24.10 6.51
C ARG A 141 14.40 -24.39 7.07
N TYR A 142 15.42 -24.35 6.21
CA TYR A 142 16.82 -24.52 6.62
C TYR A 142 17.24 -23.51 7.68
N ALA A 143 16.97 -22.21 7.48
CA ALA A 143 17.34 -21.15 8.42
C ALA A 143 16.67 -21.33 9.80
N MET A 144 15.39 -21.70 9.85
CA MET A 144 14.68 -21.98 11.10
C MET A 144 15.28 -23.19 11.81
N SER A 145 15.55 -24.29 11.10
CA SER A 145 16.23 -25.48 11.67
C SER A 145 17.63 -25.14 12.21
N MET A 146 18.39 -24.29 11.50
CA MET A 146 19.70 -23.85 11.93
C MET A 146 19.67 -22.97 13.17
N GLU A 147 18.72 -22.04 13.30
CA GLU A 147 18.63 -21.23 14.52
C GLU A 147 18.14 -22.03 15.74
N ILE A 148 17.31 -23.06 15.55
CA ILE A 148 17.01 -24.04 16.62
C ILE A 148 18.27 -24.77 17.06
N ALA A 149 19.02 -25.35 16.12
CA ALA A 149 20.23 -26.10 16.42
C ALA A 149 21.32 -25.22 17.05
N ASN A 150 21.46 -23.98 16.56
CA ASN A 150 22.35 -22.95 17.09
C ASN A 150 22.02 -22.61 18.56
N TYR A 151 20.75 -22.34 18.88
CA TYR A 151 20.31 -22.09 20.24
C TYR A 151 20.67 -23.26 21.18
N ILE A 152 20.40 -24.49 20.75
CA ILE A 152 20.69 -25.70 21.54
C ILE A 152 22.21 -25.87 21.72
N SER A 153 23.01 -25.61 20.68
CA SER A 153 24.47 -25.67 20.71
C SER A 153 25.09 -24.63 21.65
N GLY A 154 24.49 -23.43 21.75
CA GLY A 154 24.91 -22.39 22.69
C GLY A 154 24.43 -22.61 24.14
N HIS A 155 23.45 -23.48 24.37
CA HIS A 155 22.85 -23.67 25.69
C HIS A 155 23.67 -24.64 26.56
N TYR A 156 24.21 -24.14 27.68
CA TYR A 156 25.13 -24.83 28.60
C TYR A 156 24.77 -26.26 29.05
N LYS A 157 23.48 -26.62 29.07
CA LYS A 157 22.99 -27.98 29.42
C LYS A 157 22.65 -28.88 28.23
N LEU A 158 22.58 -28.33 27.01
CA LEU A 158 22.06 -29.02 25.83
C LEU A 158 23.06 -29.08 24.67
N SER A 159 24.17 -28.33 24.74
CA SER A 159 25.21 -28.25 23.71
C SER A 159 25.82 -29.61 23.30
N ASP A 160 25.90 -30.54 24.26
CA ASP A 160 26.31 -31.92 24.05
C ASP A 160 25.39 -32.70 23.08
N LEU A 161 24.10 -32.35 22.98
CA LEU A 161 23.16 -32.98 22.05
C LEU A 161 23.50 -32.69 20.59
N VAL A 162 23.95 -31.47 20.29
CA VAL A 162 24.44 -31.08 18.95
C VAL A 162 25.84 -31.63 18.73
N SER A 163 26.70 -31.58 19.75
CA SER A 163 28.09 -32.05 19.67
C SER A 163 28.20 -33.56 19.37
N LYS A 164 27.20 -34.35 19.76
CA LYS A 164 27.08 -35.80 19.50
C LYS A 164 26.48 -36.15 18.13
N GLU A 165 26.06 -35.19 17.32
CA GLU A 165 25.48 -35.41 16.00
C GLU A 165 26.35 -34.70 14.94
N PRO A 166 27.46 -35.32 14.45
CA PRO A 166 28.54 -34.62 13.77
C PRO A 166 28.13 -33.79 12.55
N LYS A 167 27.19 -34.29 11.74
CA LYS A 167 26.64 -33.56 10.59
C LYS A 167 25.91 -32.28 10.99
N LEU A 168 25.07 -32.35 12.04
CA LEU A 168 24.37 -31.17 12.53
C LEU A 168 25.36 -30.15 13.11
N LYS A 169 26.39 -30.63 13.82
CA LYS A 169 27.47 -29.76 14.30
C LYS A 169 28.19 -29.04 13.14
N GLU A 170 28.54 -29.75 12.07
CA GLU A 170 29.18 -29.13 10.89
C GLU A 170 28.33 -27.99 10.31
N HIS A 171 27.01 -28.22 10.15
CA HIS A 171 26.10 -27.20 9.66
C HIS A 171 25.93 -26.02 10.63
N VAL A 172 25.90 -26.25 11.95
CA VAL A 172 25.84 -25.20 12.98
C VAL A 172 27.15 -24.39 13.05
N ASP A 173 28.30 -25.04 12.92
CA ASP A 173 29.59 -24.36 12.88
C ASP A 173 29.65 -23.44 11.64
N ARG A 174 29.28 -23.97 10.45
CA ARG A 174 29.16 -23.21 9.19
C ARG A 174 28.14 -22.05 9.28
N TRP A 175 27.04 -22.25 10.01
CA TRP A 175 26.05 -21.20 10.30
C TRP A 175 26.61 -20.09 11.19
N ASN A 176 27.61 -20.41 12.02
CA ASN A 176 28.24 -19.51 12.98
C ASN A 176 29.61 -18.95 12.55
N ASP A 177 30.07 -19.24 11.32
CA ASP A 177 31.22 -18.60 10.65
C ASP A 177 31.15 -17.05 10.63
N SER A 178 30.01 -16.45 10.97
CA SER A 178 29.92 -15.03 11.28
C SER A 178 28.83 -14.72 12.31
N GLN A 179 29.07 -13.68 13.10
CA GLN A 179 28.10 -13.05 14.00
C GLN A 179 27.07 -12.17 13.26
N ALA A 180 26.75 -12.53 12.01
CA ALA A 180 25.79 -11.79 11.19
C ALA A 180 24.34 -12.17 11.53
N PRO A 181 23.37 -11.28 11.25
CA PRO A 181 21.94 -11.61 11.33
C PRO A 181 21.53 -12.81 10.46
N PHE A 182 20.43 -13.45 10.82
CA PHE A 182 20.06 -14.79 10.32
C PHE A 182 19.79 -14.82 8.80
N LEU A 183 19.17 -13.78 8.20
CA LEU A 183 19.01 -13.74 6.73
C LEU A 183 20.35 -13.53 6.03
N THR A 184 21.29 -12.83 6.66
CA THR A 184 22.64 -12.69 6.12
C THR A 184 23.43 -13.99 6.22
N LYS A 185 23.28 -14.79 7.29
CA LYS A 185 23.83 -16.16 7.38
C LYS A 185 23.24 -17.06 6.29
N CYS A 186 21.91 -17.11 6.19
CA CYS A 186 21.19 -17.86 5.16
C CYS A 186 21.68 -17.51 3.75
N ARG A 187 21.73 -16.22 3.42
CA ARG A 187 22.20 -15.69 2.14
C ARG A 187 23.63 -16.10 1.80
N ARG A 188 24.54 -16.12 2.77
CA ARG A 188 25.95 -16.50 2.54
C ARG A 188 26.07 -17.95 2.10
N ILE A 189 25.35 -18.86 2.76
CA ILE A 189 25.32 -20.29 2.42
C ILE A 189 24.61 -20.50 1.08
N ALA A 190 23.42 -19.93 0.92
CA ALA A 190 22.60 -20.09 -0.29
C ALA A 190 23.28 -19.60 -1.57
N LYS A 191 24.13 -18.56 -1.48
CA LYS A 191 24.86 -18.00 -2.63
C LYS A 191 25.79 -19.00 -3.31
N ALA A 192 26.20 -20.08 -2.63
CA ALA A 192 27.00 -21.14 -3.23
C ALA A 192 26.20 -22.06 -4.17
N PHE A 193 24.87 -22.08 -4.04
CA PHE A 193 23.99 -23.06 -4.70
C PHE A 193 23.03 -22.45 -5.73
N LEU A 194 22.82 -21.13 -5.71
CA LEU A 194 21.87 -20.45 -6.58
C LEU A 194 22.59 -19.83 -7.79
N SER A 195 22.40 -20.47 -8.96
CA SER A 195 22.97 -20.03 -10.24
C SER A 195 22.01 -19.13 -11.03
N VAL A 196 22.58 -18.29 -11.90
CA VAL A 196 21.83 -17.54 -12.93
C VAL A 196 21.67 -18.37 -14.21
N GLU A 197 22.52 -19.37 -14.43
CA GLU A 197 22.62 -20.12 -15.70
C GLU A 197 21.54 -21.19 -15.83
N SER A 198 21.22 -21.90 -14.74
CA SER A 198 20.12 -22.87 -14.66
C SER A 198 19.30 -22.70 -13.35
N PRO A 199 18.39 -21.71 -13.29
CA PRO A 199 17.60 -21.40 -12.10
C PRO A 199 16.75 -22.58 -11.59
N GLU A 200 16.17 -23.37 -12.50
CA GLU A 200 15.31 -24.52 -12.19
C GLU A 200 16.11 -25.69 -11.58
N GLU A 201 17.28 -26.01 -12.13
CA GLU A 201 18.20 -27.04 -11.60
C GLU A 201 18.70 -26.62 -10.20
N ALA A 202 19.11 -25.36 -10.06
CA ALA A 202 19.56 -24.80 -8.78
C ALA A 202 18.49 -24.92 -7.68
N ILE A 203 17.20 -24.85 -8.02
CA ILE A 203 16.08 -25.10 -7.08
C ILE A 203 15.88 -26.59 -6.82
N GLY A 204 15.97 -27.43 -7.86
CA GLY A 204 15.86 -28.89 -7.74
C GLY A 204 16.91 -29.50 -6.82
N ASP A 205 18.16 -29.03 -6.91
CA ASP A 205 19.29 -29.52 -6.13
C ASP A 205 19.42 -28.87 -4.74
N LEU A 206 18.76 -27.72 -4.51
CA LEU A 206 18.81 -27.00 -3.23
C LEU A 206 18.42 -27.83 -1.98
N PRO A 207 17.48 -28.80 -1.97
CA PRO A 207 17.18 -29.56 -0.76
C PRO A 207 18.31 -30.55 -0.43
N PHE A 208 19.01 -31.05 -1.45
CA PHE A 208 20.18 -31.92 -1.31
C PHE A 208 21.41 -31.11 -0.87
N ASN A 209 21.67 -29.97 -1.51
CA ASN A 209 22.78 -29.07 -1.19
C ASN A 209 22.71 -28.48 0.23
N LEU A 210 21.50 -28.34 0.79
CA LEU A 210 21.26 -27.93 2.18
C LEU A 210 21.09 -29.10 3.15
N ASP A 211 21.12 -30.34 2.66
CA ASP A 211 20.92 -31.56 3.46
C ASP A 211 19.58 -31.53 4.25
N LEU A 212 18.56 -30.85 3.67
CA LEU A 212 17.43 -30.23 4.40
C LEU A 212 16.62 -31.23 5.24
N SER A 213 16.20 -32.35 4.66
CA SER A 213 15.40 -33.36 5.36
C SER A 213 16.16 -33.97 6.54
N MET A 214 17.44 -34.28 6.35
CA MET A 214 18.30 -34.85 7.38
C MET A 214 18.54 -33.86 8.52
N ILE A 215 18.76 -32.59 8.20
CA ILE A 215 18.93 -31.51 9.18
C ILE A 215 17.65 -31.31 10.01
N GLU A 216 16.48 -31.26 9.39
CA GLU A 216 15.21 -31.15 10.12
C GLU A 216 14.98 -32.35 11.05
N ASP A 217 15.24 -33.57 10.57
CA ASP A 217 15.02 -34.79 11.36
C ASP A 217 16.00 -34.87 12.54
N LEU A 218 17.26 -34.44 12.36
CA LEU A 218 18.22 -34.28 13.47
C LEU A 218 17.79 -33.18 14.46
N VAL A 219 17.24 -32.06 13.99
CA VAL A 219 16.69 -30.99 14.85
C VAL A 219 15.52 -31.50 15.69
N LEU A 220 14.58 -32.25 15.09
CA LEU A 220 13.47 -32.86 15.82
C LEU A 220 13.97 -33.89 16.86
N LYS A 221 14.96 -34.71 16.50
CA LYS A 221 15.61 -35.69 17.39
C LYS A 221 16.27 -35.02 18.59
N ILE A 222 16.97 -33.89 18.44
CA ILE A 222 17.57 -33.19 19.59
C ILE A 222 16.53 -32.45 20.45
N LEU A 223 15.43 -31.94 19.86
CA LEU A 223 14.32 -31.35 20.63
C LEU A 223 13.62 -32.39 21.51
N GLN A 224 13.36 -33.58 20.96
CA GLN A 224 12.83 -34.72 21.71
C GLN A 224 13.77 -35.12 22.86
N LYS A 225 15.07 -35.29 22.59
CA LYS A 225 16.08 -35.59 23.62
C LYS A 225 16.20 -34.51 24.70
N ALA A 226 15.97 -33.25 24.34
CA ALA A 226 16.07 -32.10 25.26
C ALA A 226 14.82 -31.92 26.15
N ASP A 227 13.70 -32.59 25.86
CA ASP A 227 12.37 -32.28 26.42
C ASP A 227 12.08 -30.77 26.26
N ARG A 228 12.16 -30.31 25.01
CA ARG A 228 11.97 -28.91 24.61
C ARG A 228 11.02 -28.77 23.42
N ARG A 229 10.10 -27.83 23.57
CA ARG A 229 9.33 -27.24 22.48
C ARG A 229 10.03 -25.97 22.00
N VAL A 230 9.88 -25.61 20.73
CA VAL A 230 10.30 -24.32 20.17
C VAL A 230 9.06 -23.54 19.76
N VAL A 231 8.99 -22.28 20.13
CA VAL A 231 8.14 -21.29 19.48
C VAL A 231 9.02 -20.33 18.69
N ILE A 232 8.65 -20.08 17.44
CA ILE A 232 9.33 -19.11 16.56
C ILE A 232 8.36 -17.98 16.26
N LEU A 233 8.70 -16.75 16.61
CA LEU A 233 7.90 -15.55 16.33
C LEU A 233 8.59 -14.71 15.26
N MET A 234 7.86 -14.26 14.23
CA MET A 234 8.42 -13.40 13.18
C MET A 234 7.55 -12.17 12.90
N ASP A 235 8.05 -10.96 13.17
CA ASP A 235 7.35 -9.69 12.89
C ASP A 235 8.18 -8.79 11.96
N ARG A 236 7.62 -7.66 11.52
CA ARG A 236 8.28 -6.64 10.65
C ARG A 236 8.72 -7.15 9.28
N LEU A 237 8.13 -8.24 8.79
CA LEU A 237 8.36 -8.83 7.47
C LEU A 237 7.93 -7.92 6.29
N ASP A 238 7.41 -6.74 6.60
CA ASP A 238 7.05 -5.66 5.69
C ASP A 238 8.14 -4.58 5.52
N GLU A 239 9.18 -4.57 6.35
CA GLU A 239 10.35 -3.70 6.18
C GLU A 239 11.15 -4.16 4.93
N GLY A 240 11.55 -3.24 4.06
CA GLY A 240 12.20 -3.57 2.78
C GLY A 240 11.34 -4.34 1.76
N TYR A 241 10.04 -4.55 2.02
CA TYR A 241 9.14 -5.26 1.11
C TYR A 241 8.76 -4.44 -0.14
N GLU A 242 8.78 -5.10 -1.30
CA GLU A 242 8.26 -4.58 -2.58
C GLU A 242 7.21 -5.56 -3.13
N PRO A 243 6.06 -5.07 -3.66
CA PRO A 243 4.95 -5.91 -4.11
C PRO A 243 5.17 -6.49 -5.53
N ASP A 244 6.32 -7.12 -5.75
CA ASP A 244 6.71 -7.78 -7.01
C ASP A 244 6.87 -9.30 -6.84
N ALA A 245 7.17 -10.01 -7.93
CA ALA A 245 7.29 -11.47 -7.93
C ALA A 245 8.33 -12.01 -6.91
N ILE A 246 9.45 -11.30 -6.69
CA ILE A 246 10.44 -11.70 -5.68
C ILE A 246 9.91 -11.43 -4.27
N GLY A 247 9.39 -10.23 -4.00
CA GLY A 247 8.97 -9.82 -2.67
C GLY A 247 7.78 -10.63 -2.17
N ILE A 248 6.79 -10.84 -3.04
CA ILE A 248 5.67 -11.76 -2.79
C ILE A 248 6.20 -13.20 -2.63
N GLY A 249 7.16 -13.61 -3.46
CA GLY A 249 7.83 -14.91 -3.38
C GLY A 249 8.49 -15.18 -2.03
N ILE A 250 9.22 -14.22 -1.45
CA ILE A 250 9.86 -14.32 -0.13
C ILE A 250 8.84 -14.59 0.98
N ILE A 251 7.75 -13.82 1.00
CA ILE A 251 6.72 -13.93 2.04
C ILE A 251 5.90 -15.20 1.84
N ALA A 252 5.61 -15.59 0.60
CA ALA A 252 5.00 -16.88 0.30
C ALA A 252 5.88 -18.03 0.78
N GLY A 253 7.16 -18.05 0.43
CA GLY A 253 8.10 -19.08 0.88
C GLY A 253 8.16 -19.18 2.40
N LEU A 254 8.20 -18.06 3.11
CA LEU A 254 8.14 -18.04 4.57
C LEU A 254 6.82 -18.62 5.12
N ALA A 255 5.67 -18.20 4.59
CA ALA A 255 4.36 -18.69 5.04
C ALA A 255 4.24 -20.21 4.87
N TYR A 256 4.67 -20.74 3.72
CA TYR A 256 4.71 -22.18 3.49
C TYR A 256 5.73 -22.89 4.39
N ALA A 257 6.91 -22.31 4.62
CA ALA A 257 7.93 -22.87 5.50
C ALA A 257 7.42 -22.99 6.94
N ALA A 258 6.71 -21.97 7.44
CA ALA A 258 6.08 -21.99 8.76
C ALA A 258 5.00 -23.08 8.84
N VAL A 259 4.08 -23.14 7.88
CA VAL A 259 3.00 -24.14 7.85
C VAL A 259 3.56 -25.57 7.76
N GLU A 260 4.53 -25.83 6.87
CA GLU A 260 5.16 -27.14 6.73
C GLU A 260 5.88 -27.58 8.01
N LEU A 261 6.60 -26.68 8.70
CA LEU A 261 7.28 -27.01 9.95
C LEU A 261 6.30 -27.26 11.11
N ASN A 262 5.23 -26.47 11.22
CA ASN A 262 4.17 -26.65 12.21
C ASN A 262 3.46 -28.02 12.05
N GLN A 263 3.16 -28.39 10.81
CA GLN A 263 2.57 -29.69 10.47
C GLN A 263 3.54 -30.86 10.69
N LYS A 264 4.86 -30.65 10.52
CA LYS A 264 5.87 -31.71 10.69
C LYS A 264 6.04 -32.11 12.17
N SER A 265 5.85 -31.19 13.13
CA SER A 265 5.92 -31.53 14.56
C SER A 265 5.31 -30.49 15.50
N HIS A 266 4.51 -30.94 16.47
CA HIS A 266 4.04 -30.15 17.62
C HIS A 266 5.18 -29.51 18.47
N LEU A 267 6.41 -30.02 18.34
CA LEU A 267 7.60 -29.48 18.99
C LEU A 267 8.09 -28.17 18.35
N ILE A 268 7.64 -27.80 17.15
CA ILE A 268 8.03 -26.55 16.46
C ILE A 268 6.76 -25.77 16.12
N ARG A 269 6.57 -24.62 16.79
CA ARG A 269 5.44 -23.73 16.57
C ARG A 269 5.89 -22.38 15.98
N PRO A 270 5.89 -22.20 14.66
CA PRO A 270 6.14 -20.92 14.03
C PRO A 270 4.85 -20.07 13.96
N ILE A 271 4.98 -18.78 14.29
CA ILE A 271 3.94 -17.76 14.18
C ILE A 271 4.53 -16.56 13.45
N ILE A 272 3.98 -16.23 12.29
CA ILE A 272 4.41 -15.09 11.47
C ILE A 272 3.38 -13.97 11.53
N PHE A 273 3.84 -12.73 11.62
CA PHE A 273 3.01 -11.52 11.68
C PHE A 273 3.17 -10.78 10.36
N LEU A 274 2.09 -10.70 9.59
CA LEU A 274 2.07 -10.05 8.28
C LEU A 274 1.18 -8.81 8.30
N ARG A 275 1.61 -7.76 7.60
CA ARG A 275 0.67 -6.71 7.22
C ARG A 275 -0.36 -7.27 6.25
N ASP A 276 -1.58 -6.82 6.45
CA ASP A 276 -2.74 -7.19 5.65
C ASP A 276 -2.52 -6.97 4.13
N ASN A 277 -1.97 -5.83 3.72
CA ASN A 277 -1.63 -5.55 2.31
C ASN A 277 -0.60 -6.53 1.71
N VAL A 278 0.43 -6.92 2.48
CA VAL A 278 1.44 -7.92 2.08
C VAL A 278 0.81 -9.30 1.91
N PHE A 279 -0.02 -9.72 2.87
CA PHE A 279 -0.71 -11.01 2.84
C PHE A 279 -1.69 -11.14 1.66
N ARG A 280 -2.32 -10.03 1.25
CA ARG A 280 -3.22 -10.00 0.07
C ARG A 280 -2.46 -10.10 -1.25
N ALA A 281 -1.28 -9.47 -1.35
CA ALA A 281 -0.44 -9.61 -2.54
C ALA A 281 -0.01 -11.08 -2.74
N LEU A 282 0.30 -11.78 -1.64
CA LEU A 282 0.50 -13.24 -1.62
C LEU A 282 -0.75 -13.98 -2.10
N ALA A 283 -1.90 -13.76 -1.46
CA ALA A 283 -3.15 -14.47 -1.78
C ALA A 283 -3.62 -14.29 -3.23
N LYS A 284 -3.25 -13.18 -3.88
CA LYS A 284 -3.55 -12.90 -5.29
C LYS A 284 -2.58 -13.58 -6.27
N GLU A 285 -1.30 -13.67 -5.93
CA GLU A 285 -0.25 -14.20 -6.81
C GLU A 285 -0.12 -15.73 -6.70
N ASP A 286 -0.52 -16.32 -5.56
CA ASP A 286 -0.42 -17.75 -5.29
C ASP A 286 -1.68 -18.55 -5.68
N PRO A 287 -1.63 -19.42 -6.71
CA PRO A 287 -2.78 -20.24 -7.12
C PRO A 287 -3.22 -21.27 -6.06
N ASP A 288 -2.31 -21.67 -5.17
CA ASP A 288 -2.52 -22.69 -4.16
C ASP A 288 -2.98 -22.10 -2.80
N TYR A 289 -3.16 -20.77 -2.72
CA TYR A 289 -3.49 -20.02 -1.49
C TYR A 289 -4.60 -20.64 -0.65
N SER A 290 -5.78 -20.87 -1.25
CA SER A 290 -6.97 -21.37 -0.53
C SER A 290 -6.78 -22.77 0.05
N ARG A 291 -5.91 -23.58 -0.57
CA ARG A 291 -5.63 -24.95 -0.12
C ARG A 291 -4.68 -24.98 1.07
N ASN A 292 -3.66 -24.12 1.07
CA ASN A 292 -2.50 -24.27 1.96
C ASN A 292 -2.40 -23.19 3.05
N LEU A 293 -2.96 -21.99 2.83
CA LEU A 293 -2.75 -20.83 3.70
C LEU A 293 -4.05 -20.24 4.28
N GLU A 294 -5.18 -20.27 3.56
CA GLU A 294 -6.43 -19.64 4.03
C GLU A 294 -6.90 -20.18 5.39
N GLY A 295 -6.77 -21.51 5.61
CA GLY A 295 -7.07 -22.16 6.89
C GLY A 295 -6.06 -21.93 8.02
N GLN A 296 -4.92 -21.29 7.75
CA GLN A 296 -3.81 -21.11 8.70
C GLN A 296 -3.78 -19.71 9.35
N VAL A 297 -4.76 -18.85 9.02
CA VAL A 297 -4.71 -17.42 9.29
C VAL A 297 -5.60 -16.99 10.46
N ILE A 298 -5.08 -16.19 11.38
CA ILE A 298 -5.87 -15.37 12.31
C ILE A 298 -5.79 -13.92 11.84
N ARG A 299 -6.95 -13.24 11.77
CA ARG A 299 -7.02 -11.80 11.46
C ARG A 299 -7.38 -11.04 12.72
N LEU A 300 -6.54 -10.08 13.10
CA LEU A 300 -6.76 -9.29 14.30
C LEU A 300 -7.95 -8.35 14.11
N HIS A 301 -8.95 -8.51 14.98
CA HIS A 301 -10.16 -7.69 15.02
C HIS A 301 -10.31 -7.01 16.38
N TRP A 302 -10.95 -5.84 16.39
CA TRP A 302 -11.16 -5.01 17.57
C TRP A 302 -12.56 -4.43 17.54
N ASP A 303 -13.44 -4.92 18.41
CA ASP A 303 -14.75 -4.32 18.65
C ASP A 303 -14.65 -3.15 19.65
N TRP A 304 -15.76 -2.44 19.85
CA TRP A 304 -15.82 -1.33 20.80
C TRP A 304 -15.59 -1.77 22.26
N ALA A 305 -15.88 -3.04 22.62
CA ALA A 305 -15.77 -3.53 23.99
C ALA A 305 -14.30 -3.83 24.35
N LEU A 306 -13.56 -4.49 23.46
CA LEU A 306 -12.11 -4.71 23.58
C LEU A 306 -11.35 -3.38 23.57
N LEU A 307 -11.77 -2.41 22.76
CA LEU A 307 -11.19 -1.06 22.74
C LEU A 307 -11.48 -0.28 24.04
N LEU A 308 -12.69 -0.41 24.61
CA LEU A 308 -13.02 0.17 25.92
C LEU A 308 -12.18 -0.47 27.02
N GLN A 309 -12.04 -1.80 27.03
CA GLN A 309 -11.22 -2.53 27.99
C GLN A 309 -9.74 -2.13 27.90
N LEU A 310 -9.19 -1.99 26.69
CA LEU A 310 -7.82 -1.49 26.46
C LEU A 310 -7.62 -0.08 27.04
N ALA A 311 -8.55 0.83 26.74
CA ALA A 311 -8.49 2.20 27.21
C ALA A 311 -8.62 2.29 28.74
N ALA A 312 -9.62 1.61 29.31
CA ALA A 312 -9.88 1.57 30.75
C ALA A 312 -8.72 0.95 31.54
N THR A 313 -8.13 -0.15 31.06
CA THR A 313 -6.96 -0.79 31.72
C THR A 313 -5.78 0.18 31.81
N ARG A 314 -5.49 0.93 30.73
CA ARG A 314 -4.42 1.94 30.71
C ARG A 314 -4.74 3.17 31.56
N MET A 315 -5.99 3.65 31.54
CA MET A 315 -6.46 4.75 32.41
C MET A 315 -6.34 4.39 33.89
N LYS A 316 -6.76 3.17 34.26
CA LYS A 316 -6.70 2.66 35.64
C LYS A 316 -5.31 2.80 36.22
N LEU A 317 -4.30 2.38 35.46
CA LEU A 317 -2.89 2.42 35.85
C LEU A 317 -2.31 3.84 35.79
N SER A 318 -2.62 4.62 34.76
CA SER A 318 -2.06 5.96 34.60
C SER A 318 -2.58 6.95 35.64
N PHE A 319 -3.90 6.93 35.86
CA PHE A 319 -4.62 7.83 36.76
C PHE A 319 -4.82 7.26 38.17
N LYS A 320 -4.26 6.07 38.45
CA LYS A 320 -4.27 5.39 39.75
C LYS A 320 -5.68 5.19 40.32
N LEU A 321 -6.59 4.70 39.49
CA LEU A 321 -8.00 4.49 39.84
C LEU A 321 -8.19 3.09 40.43
N ASP A 322 -8.86 3.01 41.58
CA ASP A 322 -9.28 1.73 42.17
C ASP A 322 -10.73 1.42 41.81
N ILE A 323 -10.95 1.11 40.53
CA ILE A 323 -12.25 0.80 39.94
C ILE A 323 -12.09 -0.47 39.08
N GLU A 324 -13.05 -1.40 39.15
CA GLU A 324 -13.01 -2.64 38.37
C GLU A 324 -13.79 -2.57 37.05
N LYS A 325 -14.92 -1.85 37.01
CA LYS A 325 -15.77 -1.80 35.82
C LYS A 325 -15.24 -0.77 34.82
N ASP A 326 -14.90 -1.22 33.62
CA ASP A 326 -14.33 -0.40 32.54
C ASP A 326 -15.13 0.87 32.24
N GLN A 327 -16.46 0.75 32.13
CA GLN A 327 -17.35 1.89 31.94
C GLN A 327 -17.21 2.94 33.04
N ARG A 328 -17.10 2.53 34.31
CA ARG A 328 -16.91 3.47 35.44
C ARG A 328 -15.52 4.09 35.47
N ILE A 329 -14.50 3.42 34.91
CA ILE A 329 -13.18 4.02 34.71
C ILE A 329 -13.31 5.13 33.66
N TRP A 330 -13.92 4.84 32.52
CA TRP A 330 -14.18 5.81 31.46
C TRP A 330 -14.98 7.02 31.96
N ASP A 331 -16.14 6.80 32.57
CA ASP A 331 -17.02 7.85 33.12
C ASP A 331 -16.32 8.70 34.20
N ARG A 332 -15.30 8.16 34.87
CA ARG A 332 -14.49 8.89 35.86
C ARG A 332 -13.41 9.77 35.21
N CYS A 333 -13.00 9.44 34.00
CA CYS A 333 -11.97 10.18 33.24
C CYS A 333 -12.58 11.17 32.23
N THR A 334 -13.87 11.06 31.94
CA THR A 334 -14.59 11.91 30.97
C THR A 334 -15.75 12.67 31.62
N ALA A 335 -16.22 13.72 30.95
CA ALA A 335 -17.35 14.51 31.40
C ALA A 335 -18.28 14.92 30.24
N GLY A 336 -19.55 15.22 30.58
CA GLY A 336 -20.55 15.64 29.61
C GLY A 336 -20.88 14.53 28.60
N GLU A 337 -21.00 14.92 27.32
CA GLU A 337 -21.38 14.03 26.20
C GLU A 337 -20.42 12.85 25.95
N LEU A 338 -19.24 12.84 26.57
CA LEU A 338 -18.30 11.72 26.48
C LEU A 338 -18.56 10.61 27.51
N GLN A 339 -19.43 10.80 28.50
CA GLN A 339 -19.76 9.74 29.47
C GLN A 339 -20.66 8.66 28.88
N GLY A 340 -20.71 7.49 29.53
CA GLY A 340 -21.51 6.36 29.07
C GLY A 340 -20.87 5.61 27.89
N ARG A 341 -21.59 4.60 27.39
CA ARG A 341 -21.15 3.79 26.24
C ARG A 341 -21.15 4.60 24.96
N ASP A 342 -22.16 5.44 24.80
CA ASP A 342 -22.41 6.19 23.57
C ASP A 342 -21.37 7.30 23.41
N GLY A 343 -20.95 7.93 24.52
CA GLY A 343 -19.80 8.84 24.56
C GLY A 343 -18.47 8.17 24.21
N PHE A 344 -18.28 6.89 24.58
CA PHE A 344 -17.11 6.11 24.12
C PHE A 344 -17.21 5.74 22.63
N LYS A 345 -18.37 5.29 22.14
CA LYS A 345 -18.59 5.04 20.69
C LYS A 345 -18.36 6.31 19.86
N ARG A 346 -18.79 7.47 20.35
CA ARG A 346 -18.54 8.79 19.74
C ARG A 346 -17.06 9.19 19.74
N CYS A 347 -16.22 8.62 20.61
CA CYS A 347 -14.77 8.69 20.47
C CYS A 347 -14.27 7.78 19.33
N LEU A 348 -14.81 6.57 19.20
CA LEU A 348 -14.40 5.60 18.17
C LEU A 348 -14.69 6.04 16.74
N GLN A 349 -15.71 6.87 16.47
CA GLN A 349 -15.94 7.44 15.12
C GLN A 349 -14.70 8.17 14.57
N PHE A 350 -13.89 8.75 15.46
CA PHE A 350 -12.64 9.41 15.12
C PHE A 350 -11.45 8.43 15.06
N THR A 351 -11.67 7.12 14.93
CA THR A 351 -10.66 6.03 14.83
C THR A 351 -10.92 5.13 13.59
N LEU A 352 -10.11 4.10 13.30
CA LEU A 352 -10.45 3.01 12.35
C LEU A 352 -10.73 1.71 13.15
N TYR A 353 -11.29 1.86 14.36
CA TYR A 353 -11.37 0.84 15.40
C TYR A 353 -10.03 0.12 15.64
N ARG A 354 -8.95 0.89 15.83
CA ARG A 354 -7.59 0.36 16.07
C ARG A 354 -7.02 0.85 17.40
N PRO A 355 -6.36 -0.03 18.18
CA PRO A 355 -5.64 0.34 19.40
C PRO A 355 -4.78 1.59 19.26
N ARG A 356 -3.92 1.65 18.23
CA ARG A 356 -3.01 2.78 18.02
C ARG A 356 -3.77 4.09 17.83
N ASP A 357 -4.80 4.07 16.99
CA ASP A 357 -5.49 5.30 16.58
C ASP A 357 -6.35 5.84 17.74
N LEU A 358 -6.95 4.95 18.54
CA LEU A 358 -7.61 5.29 19.81
C LEU A 358 -6.62 5.86 20.84
N LEU A 359 -5.45 5.24 21.01
CA LEU A 359 -4.44 5.70 21.97
C LEU A 359 -3.86 7.05 21.59
N SER A 360 -3.61 7.31 20.30
CA SER A 360 -3.23 8.65 19.82
C SER A 360 -4.28 9.70 20.18
N LEU A 361 -5.56 9.39 19.93
CA LEU A 361 -6.69 10.28 20.18
C LEU A 361 -6.85 10.60 21.66
N LEU A 362 -6.88 9.58 22.51
CA LEU A 362 -7.01 9.76 23.94
C LEU A 362 -5.78 10.43 24.56
N ASN A 363 -4.56 10.10 24.13
CA ASN A 363 -3.35 10.75 24.65
C ASN A 363 -3.38 12.27 24.44
N GLU A 364 -3.67 12.72 23.21
CA GLU A 364 -3.76 14.16 22.90
C GLU A 364 -4.95 14.80 23.62
N SER A 365 -6.11 14.12 23.70
CA SER A 365 -7.29 14.63 24.42
C SER A 365 -7.00 14.88 25.92
N PHE A 366 -6.41 13.90 26.60
CA PHE A 366 -6.03 14.05 28.01
C PHE A 366 -4.89 15.06 28.19
N PHE A 367 -3.93 15.12 27.26
CA PHE A 367 -2.89 16.14 27.28
C PHE A 367 -3.48 17.57 27.19
N CYS A 368 -4.46 17.79 26.32
CA CYS A 368 -5.22 19.03 26.24
C CYS A 368 -6.00 19.32 27.53
N SER A 369 -6.73 18.35 28.09
CA SER A 369 -7.49 18.55 29.32
C SER A 369 -6.58 18.95 30.50
N PHE A 370 -5.44 18.27 30.67
CA PHE A 370 -4.45 18.59 31.71
C PHE A 370 -3.80 19.96 31.50
N ARG A 371 -3.54 20.37 30.26
CA ARG A 371 -3.04 21.73 29.95
C ARG A 371 -4.07 22.82 30.27
N HIS A 372 -5.36 22.51 30.21
CA HIS A 372 -6.45 23.38 30.65
C HIS A 372 -6.75 23.28 32.16
N GLY A 373 -5.99 22.50 32.92
CA GLY A 373 -6.18 22.31 34.36
C GLY A 373 -7.39 21.46 34.73
N ARG A 374 -7.93 20.66 33.79
CA ARG A 374 -9.00 19.69 34.03
C ARG A 374 -8.43 18.30 34.28
N ASP A 375 -8.99 17.59 35.26
CA ASP A 375 -8.69 16.17 35.51
C ASP A 375 -9.48 15.21 34.59
N THR A 376 -10.48 15.72 33.86
CA THR A 376 -11.33 14.95 32.94
C THR A 376 -11.31 15.54 31.53
N ALA A 377 -11.35 14.66 30.53
CA ALA A 377 -11.51 15.06 29.13
C ALA A 377 -12.98 15.37 28.81
N VAL A 378 -13.19 16.42 28.02
CA VAL A 378 -14.48 16.84 27.47
C VAL A 378 -14.47 16.77 25.94
N LEU A 379 -15.64 16.92 25.32
CA LEU A 379 -15.79 16.81 23.86
C LEU A 379 -14.86 17.77 23.10
N GLU A 380 -14.65 18.98 23.62
CA GLU A 380 -13.79 19.99 22.98
C GLU A 380 -12.31 19.59 22.96
N ASP A 381 -11.82 18.88 23.99
CA ASP A 381 -10.46 18.33 24.00
C ASP A 381 -10.34 17.20 22.96
N LEU A 382 -11.40 16.38 22.81
CA LEU A 382 -11.47 15.30 21.83
C LEU A 382 -11.53 15.80 20.39
N GLU A 383 -12.37 16.79 20.09
CA GLU A 383 -12.50 17.37 18.75
C GLU A 383 -11.21 18.10 18.30
N TYR A 384 -10.53 18.77 19.24
CA TYR A 384 -9.22 19.36 18.99
C TYR A 384 -8.19 18.29 18.60
N ALA A 385 -8.10 17.20 19.37
CA ALA A 385 -7.23 16.05 19.08
C ALA A 385 -7.60 15.34 17.76
N ALA A 386 -8.89 15.13 17.52
CA ALA A 386 -9.41 14.45 16.34
C ALA A 386 -9.05 15.21 15.05
N LYS A 387 -8.95 16.54 15.08
CA LYS A 387 -8.58 17.35 13.91
C LYS A 387 -7.17 17.03 13.39
N SER A 388 -6.16 16.97 14.25
CA SER A 388 -4.79 16.65 13.84
C SER A 388 -4.67 15.20 13.39
N ILE A 389 -5.35 14.28 14.08
CA ILE A 389 -5.37 12.84 13.79
C ILE A 389 -6.08 12.52 12.48
N SER A 390 -7.17 13.24 12.16
CA SER A 390 -7.91 13.11 10.91
C SER A 390 -7.03 13.46 9.70
N VAL A 391 -6.29 14.58 9.78
CA VAL A 391 -5.32 14.97 8.74
C VAL A 391 -4.20 13.92 8.62
N ALA A 392 -3.58 13.53 9.74
CA ALA A 392 -2.49 12.56 9.74
C ALA A 392 -2.91 11.20 9.14
N ARG A 393 -4.17 10.79 9.32
CA ARG A 393 -4.71 9.54 8.77
C ARG A 393 -5.11 9.63 7.31
N LEU A 394 -5.58 10.78 6.86
CA LEU A 394 -5.76 11.02 5.43
C LEU A 394 -4.41 10.97 4.68
N GLU A 395 -3.35 11.53 5.27
CA GLU A 395 -2.00 11.37 4.74
C GLU A 395 -1.47 9.93 4.80
N ASP A 396 -1.69 9.20 5.89
CA ASP A 396 -1.30 7.79 6.02
C ASP A 396 -2.02 6.93 4.95
N LEU A 397 -3.30 7.21 4.66
CA LEU A 397 -4.09 6.58 3.59
C LEU A 397 -3.48 6.89 2.21
N TRP A 398 -3.14 8.14 1.92
CA TRP A 398 -2.47 8.50 0.66
C TRP A 398 -1.13 7.76 0.53
N LYS A 399 -0.29 7.76 1.57
CA LYS A 399 1.01 7.06 1.57
C LYS A 399 0.87 5.53 1.41
N GLU A 400 -0.17 4.92 1.99
CA GLU A 400 -0.44 3.47 1.88
C GLU A 400 -0.85 3.07 0.46
N TYR A 401 -1.67 3.88 -0.23
CA TYR A 401 -2.31 3.48 -1.49
C TYR A 401 -1.81 4.19 -2.76
N GLN A 402 -1.07 5.30 -2.70
CA GLN A 402 -0.65 6.09 -3.88
C GLN A 402 0.08 5.27 -4.96
N LYS A 403 0.86 4.24 -4.59
CA LYS A 403 1.54 3.36 -5.58
C LYS A 403 0.56 2.48 -6.37
N ILE A 404 -0.58 2.12 -5.78
CA ILE A 404 -1.60 1.21 -6.36
C ILE A 404 -2.74 2.02 -6.98
N PHE A 405 -3.02 3.19 -6.41
CA PHE A 405 -4.07 4.10 -6.79
C PHE A 405 -3.52 5.55 -6.85
N PRO A 406 -2.77 5.91 -7.91
CA PRO A 406 -2.12 7.22 -8.02
C PRO A 406 -3.03 8.43 -7.80
N PRO A 407 -4.24 8.53 -8.39
CA PRO A 407 -5.08 9.73 -8.25
C PRO A 407 -5.78 9.83 -6.89
N ILE A 408 -5.44 9.00 -5.89
CA ILE A 408 -6.09 8.99 -4.57
C ILE A 408 -6.18 10.37 -3.92
N GLN A 409 -5.11 11.17 -3.97
CA GLN A 409 -5.06 12.44 -3.27
C GLN A 409 -6.06 13.46 -3.84
N ILE A 410 -6.13 13.59 -5.17
CA ILE A 410 -7.04 14.55 -5.82
C ILE A 410 -8.49 14.05 -5.81
N VAL A 411 -8.71 12.73 -5.96
CA VAL A 411 -10.04 12.11 -5.91
C VAL A 411 -10.65 12.20 -4.51
N THR A 412 -9.88 11.93 -3.43
CA THR A 412 -10.35 12.14 -2.05
C THR A 412 -10.54 13.62 -1.72
N SER A 413 -9.70 14.51 -2.26
CA SER A 413 -9.84 15.97 -2.09
C SER A 413 -11.10 16.54 -2.76
N ALA A 414 -11.72 15.86 -3.72
CA ALA A 414 -12.98 16.28 -4.35
C ALA A 414 -14.18 16.33 -3.37
N PHE A 415 -14.05 15.63 -2.24
CA PHE A 415 -15.03 15.61 -1.15
C PHE A 415 -14.81 16.75 -0.15
N LYS A 416 -13.69 17.49 -0.21
CA LYS A 416 -13.37 18.58 0.72
C LYS A 416 -14.47 19.65 0.73
N ASN A 417 -14.81 20.18 1.92
CA ASN A 417 -15.86 21.18 2.11
C ASN A 417 -17.26 20.77 1.61
N ALA A 418 -17.59 19.47 1.65
CA ALA A 418 -18.89 18.95 1.23
C ALA A 418 -19.66 18.31 2.41
N GLU A 419 -20.91 17.91 2.14
CA GLU A 419 -21.62 16.95 2.99
C GLU A 419 -20.86 15.61 3.04
N PRO A 420 -20.80 14.94 4.21
CA PRO A 420 -20.18 13.61 4.32
C PRO A 420 -21.06 12.51 3.73
N GLU A 421 -22.38 12.68 3.80
CA GLU A 421 -23.37 11.80 3.16
C GLU A 421 -23.79 12.43 1.83
N ILE A 422 -23.64 11.69 0.74
CA ILE A 422 -24.11 12.09 -0.59
C ILE A 422 -24.63 10.89 -1.38
N SER A 423 -25.39 11.13 -2.44
CA SER A 423 -25.75 10.06 -3.38
C SER A 423 -24.55 9.66 -4.25
N VAL A 424 -24.56 8.42 -4.74
CA VAL A 424 -23.61 7.92 -5.75
C VAL A 424 -23.54 8.86 -6.96
N MET A 425 -24.67 9.41 -7.43
CA MET A 425 -24.70 10.37 -8.53
C MET A 425 -23.89 11.65 -8.23
N ALA A 426 -24.06 12.23 -7.04
CA ALA A 426 -23.31 13.42 -6.63
C ALA A 426 -21.82 13.12 -6.42
N ALA A 427 -21.50 11.92 -5.92
CA ALA A 427 -20.13 11.44 -5.78
C ALA A 427 -19.43 11.28 -7.14
N MET A 428 -20.11 10.67 -8.12
CA MET A 428 -19.60 10.54 -9.48
C MET A 428 -19.32 11.91 -10.11
N ALA A 429 -20.23 12.87 -9.99
CA ALA A 429 -20.03 14.23 -10.52
C ALA A 429 -18.84 14.96 -9.86
N LYS A 430 -18.62 14.78 -8.56
CA LYS A 430 -17.41 15.29 -7.86
C LYS A 430 -16.14 14.64 -8.40
N ILE A 431 -16.17 13.34 -8.65
CA ILE A 431 -15.03 12.59 -9.18
C ILE A 431 -14.74 13.00 -10.63
N ASP A 432 -15.75 13.17 -11.49
CA ASP A 432 -15.60 13.70 -12.85
C ASP A 432 -14.86 15.05 -12.84
N HIS A 433 -15.30 15.99 -11.99
CA HIS A 433 -14.63 17.28 -11.86
C HIS A 433 -13.17 17.16 -11.35
N ALA A 434 -12.86 16.16 -10.51
CA ALA A 434 -11.49 15.87 -10.12
C ALA A 434 -10.63 15.31 -11.28
N ILE A 435 -11.24 14.59 -12.23
CA ILE A 435 -10.58 14.16 -13.48
C ILE A 435 -10.31 15.38 -14.38
N GLU A 436 -11.25 16.33 -14.47
CA GLU A 436 -11.06 17.59 -15.21
C GLU A 436 -9.86 18.39 -14.65
N LEU A 437 -9.80 18.55 -13.32
CA LEU A 437 -8.69 19.23 -12.64
C LEU A 437 -7.34 18.50 -12.84
N LEU A 438 -7.34 17.18 -12.99
CA LEU A 438 -6.14 16.41 -13.34
C LEU A 438 -5.61 16.74 -14.75
N GLU A 439 -6.46 17.14 -15.70
CA GLU A 439 -6.01 17.47 -17.07
C GLU A 439 -5.09 18.69 -17.13
N ASP A 440 -5.25 19.60 -16.15
CA ASP A 440 -4.40 20.77 -15.95
C ASP A 440 -3.20 20.52 -15.03
N SER A 441 -3.13 19.36 -14.39
CA SER A 441 -1.98 18.95 -13.58
C SER A 441 -0.82 18.37 -14.41
N ASP A 442 0.38 18.32 -13.82
CA ASP A 442 1.53 17.61 -14.39
C ASP A 442 1.59 16.12 -13.97
N ASP A 443 0.69 15.63 -13.12
CA ASP A 443 0.67 14.23 -12.67
C ASP A 443 0.05 13.28 -13.72
N GLN A 444 0.92 12.82 -14.62
CA GLN A 444 0.54 11.94 -15.73
C GLN A 444 0.14 10.53 -15.30
N ALA A 445 0.66 10.02 -14.18
CA ALA A 445 0.30 8.71 -13.67
C ALA A 445 -1.14 8.72 -13.13
N SER A 446 -1.47 9.76 -12.35
CA SER A 446 -2.83 9.97 -11.84
C SER A 446 -3.83 10.21 -12.96
N LEU A 447 -3.54 11.10 -13.92
CA LEU A 447 -4.44 11.37 -15.05
C LEU A 447 -4.72 10.12 -15.90
N ALA A 448 -3.69 9.31 -16.19
CA ALA A 448 -3.84 8.10 -16.99
C ALA A 448 -4.72 7.05 -16.30
N GLU A 449 -4.52 6.80 -15.00
CA GLU A 449 -5.35 5.85 -14.24
C GLU A 449 -6.78 6.39 -14.05
N ALA A 450 -6.94 7.70 -13.80
CA ALA A 450 -8.23 8.33 -13.60
C ALA A 450 -9.14 8.29 -14.84
N ARG A 451 -8.61 8.66 -16.03
CA ARG A 451 -9.33 8.55 -17.32
C ARG A 451 -9.69 7.10 -17.65
N LEU A 452 -8.80 6.16 -17.32
CA LEU A 452 -9.01 4.74 -17.55
C LEU A 452 -10.12 4.16 -16.66
N LEU A 453 -10.06 4.35 -15.35
CA LEU A 453 -11.07 3.83 -14.42
C LEU A 453 -12.41 4.55 -14.60
N GLY A 454 -12.38 5.88 -14.80
CA GLY A 454 -13.57 6.74 -14.82
C GLY A 454 -14.26 6.81 -13.45
N PRO A 455 -15.32 7.64 -13.30
CA PRO A 455 -15.96 7.90 -12.00
C PRO A 455 -16.36 6.64 -11.25
N THR A 456 -16.97 5.66 -11.93
CA THR A 456 -17.41 4.40 -11.33
C THR A 456 -16.24 3.57 -10.79
N GLY A 457 -15.15 3.41 -11.55
CA GLY A 457 -13.98 2.65 -11.10
C GLY A 457 -13.19 3.37 -10.00
N LEU A 458 -13.18 4.71 -10.02
CA LEU A 458 -12.62 5.54 -8.95
C LEU A 458 -13.48 5.46 -7.68
N LEU A 459 -14.81 5.46 -7.78
CA LEU A 459 -15.72 5.28 -6.64
C LEU A 459 -15.57 3.88 -6.02
N GLN A 460 -15.45 2.84 -6.85
CA GLN A 460 -15.11 1.48 -6.40
C GLN A 460 -13.75 1.47 -5.69
N SER A 461 -12.74 2.18 -6.20
CA SER A 461 -11.44 2.33 -5.53
C SER A 461 -11.60 2.95 -4.13
N LEU A 462 -12.34 4.05 -4.00
CA LEU A 462 -12.57 4.73 -2.71
C LEU A 462 -13.29 3.83 -1.68
N TYR A 463 -14.30 3.08 -2.12
CA TYR A 463 -14.99 2.11 -1.26
C TYR A 463 -14.03 1.01 -0.80
N SER A 464 -13.26 0.45 -1.75
CA SER A 464 -12.34 -0.66 -1.52
C SER A 464 -11.16 -0.35 -0.57
N ILE A 465 -10.82 0.93 -0.36
CA ILE A 465 -9.81 1.35 0.63
C ILE A 465 -10.44 1.78 1.96
N GLY A 466 -11.77 1.85 2.02
CA GLY A 466 -12.57 2.32 3.15
C GLY A 466 -12.46 3.82 3.37
N PHE A 467 -12.39 4.58 2.27
CA PHE A 467 -12.57 6.03 2.31
C PHE A 467 -14.06 6.40 2.30
N ILE A 468 -14.89 5.61 1.62
CA ILE A 468 -16.36 5.69 1.68
C ILE A 468 -16.96 4.35 2.10
N GLY A 469 -18.13 4.39 2.71
CA GLY A 469 -19.01 3.26 2.98
C GLY A 469 -20.31 3.40 2.17
N LEU A 470 -21.04 2.30 2.04
CA LEU A 470 -22.30 2.21 1.30
C LEU A 470 -23.44 1.90 2.28
N HIS A 471 -24.58 2.57 2.13
CA HIS A 471 -25.75 2.32 2.96
C HIS A 471 -26.46 1.01 2.58
N ASP A 472 -26.45 0.01 3.46
CA ASP A 472 -27.31 -1.17 3.35
C ASP A 472 -28.73 -0.86 3.85
N GLN A 473 -29.71 -1.02 2.97
CA GLN A 473 -31.13 -0.81 3.30
C GLN A 473 -31.73 -1.91 4.20
N ASN A 474 -31.11 -3.09 4.28
CA ASN A 474 -31.60 -4.21 5.09
C ASN A 474 -31.14 -4.09 6.55
N LEU A 475 -29.90 -3.64 6.75
CA LEU A 475 -29.28 -3.46 8.06
C LEU A 475 -29.48 -2.05 8.62
N SER A 476 -29.97 -1.11 7.80
CA SER A 476 -30.03 0.33 8.09
C SER A 476 -28.67 0.86 8.56
N SER A 477 -27.60 0.46 7.86
CA SER A 477 -26.23 0.74 8.29
C SER A 477 -25.30 1.06 7.13
N TYR A 478 -24.28 1.88 7.37
CA TYR A 478 -23.16 2.09 6.47
C TYR A 478 -22.11 1.00 6.65
N THR A 479 -21.92 0.18 5.61
CA THR A 479 -20.84 -0.81 5.58
C THR A 479 -19.59 -0.21 4.94
N PHE A 480 -18.45 -0.31 5.62
CA PHE A 480 -17.14 0.12 5.13
C PHE A 480 -16.26 -1.07 4.77
N CYS A 481 -15.59 -0.98 3.62
CA CYS A 481 -14.75 -2.03 3.06
C CYS A 481 -13.26 -1.69 3.22
N HIS A 482 -12.52 -2.47 4.03
CA HIS A 482 -11.14 -2.14 4.41
C HIS A 482 -9.93 -2.89 3.81
N ASP A 483 -9.99 -3.80 2.83
CA ASP A 483 -11.17 -4.40 2.18
C ASP A 483 -10.80 -4.88 0.78
N GLY A 484 -10.78 -3.96 -0.19
CA GLY A 484 -10.49 -4.23 -1.59
C GLY A 484 -11.66 -4.82 -2.37
N ARG A 485 -12.60 -5.48 -1.70
CA ARG A 485 -13.83 -5.94 -2.34
C ARG A 485 -14.54 -4.74 -2.99
N THR A 486 -15.12 -4.97 -4.16
CA THR A 486 -16.29 -4.18 -4.55
C THR A 486 -17.43 -4.46 -3.58
N PRO A 487 -18.39 -3.53 -3.41
CA PRO A 487 -19.63 -3.86 -2.73
C PRO A 487 -20.32 -5.02 -3.46
N ASP A 488 -20.95 -5.93 -2.72
CA ASP A 488 -21.61 -7.12 -3.27
C ASP A 488 -22.75 -6.75 -4.24
N LYS A 489 -23.37 -5.59 -4.02
CA LYS A 489 -24.25 -4.89 -4.97
C LYS A 489 -23.46 -3.80 -5.69
N GLY A 490 -23.56 -3.74 -7.02
CA GLY A 490 -23.01 -2.60 -7.77
C GLY A 490 -23.72 -1.29 -7.44
N PHE A 491 -22.98 -0.18 -7.41
CA PHE A 491 -23.54 1.15 -7.09
C PHE A 491 -24.68 1.57 -8.03
N GLU A 492 -25.85 1.84 -7.48
CA GLU A 492 -26.95 2.51 -8.18
C GLU A 492 -26.92 4.02 -7.90
N SER A 493 -27.32 4.84 -8.87
CA SER A 493 -27.18 6.31 -8.78
C SER A 493 -27.88 6.96 -7.58
N ALA A 494 -28.90 6.29 -7.02
CA ALA A 494 -29.68 6.73 -5.87
C ALA A 494 -29.17 6.16 -4.53
N ASP A 495 -28.23 5.21 -4.54
CA ASP A 495 -27.64 4.69 -3.30
C ASP A 495 -26.91 5.83 -2.54
N ARG A 496 -26.94 5.75 -1.20
CA ARG A 496 -26.28 6.71 -0.32
C ARG A 496 -24.89 6.21 0.07
N ILE A 497 -23.90 7.08 -0.01
CA ILE A 497 -22.54 6.82 0.48
C ILE A 497 -22.18 7.78 1.59
N LEU A 498 -21.32 7.33 2.50
CA LEU A 498 -20.78 8.12 3.60
C LEU A 498 -19.25 8.15 3.49
N VAL A 499 -18.63 9.33 3.44
CA VAL A 499 -17.19 9.45 3.68
C VAL A 499 -16.90 8.96 5.10
N HIS A 500 -15.87 8.14 5.32
CA HIS A 500 -15.63 7.58 6.65
C HIS A 500 -15.43 8.70 7.70
N PRO A 501 -16.16 8.68 8.85
CA PRO A 501 -16.18 9.74 9.87
C PRO A 501 -14.82 10.30 10.26
N CYS A 502 -13.84 9.41 10.42
CA CYS A 502 -12.48 9.80 10.76
C CYS A 502 -11.76 10.76 9.80
N TYR A 503 -12.22 10.94 8.55
CA TYR A 503 -11.62 11.88 7.59
C TYR A 503 -12.34 13.24 7.56
N TRP A 504 -13.49 13.39 8.25
CA TRP A 504 -14.35 14.56 8.14
C TRP A 504 -13.63 15.87 8.52
N LEU A 505 -12.92 15.87 9.65
CA LEU A 505 -12.20 17.05 10.14
C LEU A 505 -10.99 17.41 9.25
N GLY A 506 -10.30 16.40 8.69
CA GLY A 506 -9.19 16.60 7.77
C GLY A 506 -9.62 17.10 6.38
N LEU A 507 -10.83 16.72 5.95
CA LEU A 507 -11.48 17.21 4.73
C LEU A 507 -12.34 18.47 4.96
N ASN A 508 -12.46 18.94 6.21
CA ASN A 508 -13.30 20.07 6.58
C ASN A 508 -14.73 19.94 6.02
N LEU A 509 -15.37 18.78 6.25
CA LEU A 509 -16.74 18.52 5.83
C LEU A 509 -17.74 19.33 6.65
N SER A 510 -18.98 19.45 6.18
CA SER A 510 -20.03 20.28 6.82
C SER A 510 -20.47 19.76 8.19
N ARG A 511 -20.32 18.45 8.46
CA ARG A 511 -20.56 17.81 9.75
C ARG A 511 -19.24 17.36 10.36
N ASN A 512 -19.11 17.52 11.68
CA ASN A 512 -17.92 17.15 12.46
C ASN A 512 -18.09 15.86 13.29
N ALA A 513 -19.33 15.40 13.48
CA ALA A 513 -19.67 14.19 14.23
C ALA A 513 -20.99 13.57 13.71
N LEU A 514 -21.11 12.25 13.83
CA LEU A 514 -22.36 11.53 13.64
C LEU A 514 -23.35 11.87 14.77
N ALA A 515 -24.63 11.65 14.50
CA ALA A 515 -25.61 11.49 15.55
C ALA A 515 -25.39 10.13 16.28
N PRO A 516 -25.79 9.98 17.55
CA PRO A 516 -25.49 8.77 18.33
C PRO A 516 -26.07 7.48 17.72
N ASP A 517 -27.24 7.58 17.10
CA ASP A 517 -27.93 6.57 16.32
C ASP A 517 -27.14 6.19 15.05
N GLU A 518 -26.77 7.17 14.22
CA GLU A 518 -25.93 6.95 13.03
C GLU A 518 -24.57 6.28 13.36
N ALA A 519 -24.07 6.44 14.59
CA ALA A 519 -22.83 5.80 15.06
C ALA A 519 -23.00 4.34 15.50
N GLU A 520 -24.22 3.89 15.81
CA GLU A 520 -24.54 2.46 15.95
C GLU A 520 -24.78 1.81 14.58
N GLU A 521 -25.17 2.62 13.59
CA GLU A 521 -25.39 2.25 12.18
C GLU A 521 -24.10 2.19 11.34
N ILE A 522 -22.90 2.11 11.92
CA ILE A 522 -21.64 1.89 11.18
C ILE A 522 -21.10 0.49 11.41
N ASN A 523 -20.98 -0.27 10.32
CA ASN A 523 -20.37 -1.59 10.29
C ASN A 523 -19.04 -1.54 9.52
N ASP A 524 -17.93 -1.46 10.25
CA ASP A 524 -16.59 -1.69 9.70
C ASP A 524 -16.41 -3.20 9.49
N GLU A 525 -16.69 -3.70 8.29
CA GLU A 525 -16.55 -5.13 8.00
C GLU A 525 -15.08 -5.54 7.90
N TYR A 526 -14.67 -6.41 8.82
CA TYR A 526 -13.33 -7.03 8.85
C TYR A 526 -13.31 -8.44 8.26
N ASP A 527 -14.37 -8.85 7.54
CA ASP A 527 -14.44 -10.15 6.89
C ASP A 527 -13.96 -10.10 5.43
N ILE A 528 -12.79 -10.68 5.13
CA ILE A 528 -11.85 -10.00 4.21
C ILE A 528 -11.35 -10.81 2.97
N LYS A 529 -11.43 -10.22 1.76
CA LYS A 529 -10.81 -10.60 0.46
C LYS A 529 -10.54 -9.36 -0.44
N VAL A 530 -9.39 -8.67 -0.29
CA VAL A 530 -8.93 -7.61 -1.26
C VAL A 530 -8.64 -8.34 -2.55
N ASP A 531 -9.44 -8.06 -3.56
CA ASP A 531 -8.94 -7.90 -4.91
C ASP A 531 -8.63 -6.42 -5.13
N SER A 532 -7.38 -6.05 -5.41
CA SER A 532 -7.17 -4.76 -6.08
C SER A 532 -7.76 -4.93 -7.48
N LEU A 533 -9.00 -4.46 -7.63
CA LEU A 533 -9.75 -4.58 -8.87
C LEU A 533 -9.26 -3.58 -9.92
N ASN A 534 -8.52 -2.53 -9.58
CA ASN A 534 -8.03 -1.55 -10.56
C ASN A 534 -7.26 -2.21 -11.73
N PRO A 535 -6.28 -3.12 -11.51
CA PRO A 535 -5.71 -3.95 -12.58
C PRO A 535 -6.72 -4.85 -13.33
N LYS A 536 -7.73 -5.41 -12.65
CA LYS A 536 -8.77 -6.26 -13.28
C LYS A 536 -9.71 -5.41 -14.15
N ILE A 537 -10.27 -4.32 -13.63
CA ILE A 537 -11.07 -3.30 -14.33
C ILE A 537 -10.30 -2.72 -15.52
N ARG A 538 -9.03 -2.33 -15.31
CA ARG A 538 -8.08 -1.89 -16.36
C ARG A 538 -7.98 -2.92 -17.48
N ASN A 539 -7.69 -4.18 -17.14
CA ASN A 539 -7.54 -5.26 -18.11
C ASN A 539 -8.85 -5.58 -18.84
N THR A 540 -9.98 -5.57 -18.13
CA THR A 540 -11.32 -5.77 -18.69
C THR A 540 -11.69 -4.65 -19.65
N LYS A 541 -11.54 -3.38 -19.26
CA LYS A 541 -11.89 -2.21 -20.10
C LYS A 541 -10.97 -2.10 -21.32
N ILE A 542 -9.66 -2.32 -21.17
CA ILE A 542 -8.73 -2.46 -22.30
C ILE A 542 -9.13 -3.64 -23.19
N GLY A 543 -9.55 -4.77 -22.60
CA GLY A 543 -10.06 -5.93 -23.34
C GLY A 543 -11.33 -5.63 -24.13
N GLN A 544 -12.27 -4.89 -23.54
CA GLN A 544 -13.51 -4.44 -24.18
C GLN A 544 -13.22 -3.52 -25.37
N ILE A 545 -12.38 -2.49 -25.21
CA ILE A 545 -11.99 -1.59 -26.31
C ILE A 545 -11.33 -2.39 -27.44
N VAL A 546 -10.41 -3.31 -27.14
CA VAL A 546 -9.78 -4.14 -28.18
C VAL A 546 -10.79 -5.06 -28.88
N ALA A 547 -11.72 -5.68 -28.14
CA ALA A 547 -12.73 -6.58 -28.69
C ALA A 547 -13.92 -5.86 -29.39
N GLN A 548 -14.10 -4.55 -29.18
CA GLN A 548 -15.06 -3.75 -29.93
C GLN A 548 -14.62 -3.56 -31.38
N LEU A 549 -13.31 -3.40 -31.65
CA LEU A 549 -12.78 -3.22 -33.00
C LEU A 549 -13.20 -4.34 -33.96
N ASP A 550 -13.18 -5.59 -33.47
CA ASP A 550 -13.55 -6.78 -34.23
C ASP A 550 -15.06 -6.85 -34.56
N LYS A 551 -15.89 -6.07 -33.87
CA LYS A 551 -17.34 -5.98 -34.09
C LYS A 551 -17.74 -4.88 -35.06
N ILE A 552 -16.84 -3.94 -35.36
CA ILE A 552 -17.12 -2.78 -36.24
C ILE A 552 -16.96 -3.24 -37.71
N PRO A 553 -18.04 -3.24 -38.53
CA PRO A 553 -17.97 -3.62 -39.94
C PRO A 553 -16.94 -2.77 -40.69
N LEU A 554 -16.25 -3.34 -41.68
CA LEU A 554 -15.29 -2.61 -42.50
C LEU A 554 -16.02 -1.73 -43.53
N GLY A 555 -15.51 -0.52 -43.77
CA GLY A 555 -16.07 0.44 -44.72
C GLY A 555 -17.09 1.41 -44.11
N ARG A 556 -17.92 2.02 -44.97
CA ARG A 556 -18.82 3.13 -44.60
C ARG A 556 -19.86 2.76 -43.54
N GLU A 557 -20.29 1.51 -43.50
CA GLU A 557 -21.31 1.04 -42.54
C GLU A 557 -20.84 1.18 -41.09
N GLY A 558 -19.57 0.88 -40.80
CA GLY A 558 -18.98 1.01 -39.47
C GLY A 558 -18.18 2.30 -39.23
N GLU A 559 -18.23 3.28 -40.14
CA GLU A 559 -17.36 4.47 -40.12
C GLU A 559 -17.50 5.28 -38.83
N ARG A 560 -18.73 5.59 -38.42
CA ARG A 560 -19.03 6.33 -37.19
C ARG A 560 -18.59 5.58 -35.93
N ASP A 561 -18.77 4.26 -35.89
CA ASP A 561 -18.37 3.44 -34.74
C ASP A 561 -16.84 3.32 -34.68
N PHE A 562 -16.16 3.32 -35.83
CA PHE A 562 -14.70 3.37 -35.91
C PHE A 562 -14.12 4.72 -35.47
N GLU A 563 -14.78 5.84 -35.76
CA GLU A 563 -14.44 7.16 -35.21
C GLU A 563 -14.57 7.18 -33.67
N LEU A 564 -15.70 6.69 -33.14
CA LEU A 564 -15.94 6.60 -31.69
C LEU A 564 -14.90 5.70 -31.00
N TRP A 565 -14.65 4.52 -31.55
CA TRP A 565 -13.61 3.60 -31.08
C TRP A 565 -12.22 4.24 -31.11
N SER A 566 -11.90 4.97 -32.19
CA SER A 566 -10.63 5.69 -32.32
C SER A 566 -10.50 6.76 -31.24
N LEU A 567 -11.56 7.50 -30.93
CA LEU A 567 -11.55 8.47 -29.83
C LEU A 567 -11.29 7.80 -28.48
N GLU A 568 -12.00 6.73 -28.15
CA GLU A 568 -11.81 6.01 -26.88
C GLU A 568 -10.40 5.42 -26.75
N ALA A 569 -9.90 4.78 -27.81
CA ALA A 569 -8.55 4.24 -27.85
C ALA A 569 -7.48 5.33 -27.69
N LEU A 570 -7.62 6.48 -28.38
CA LEU A 570 -6.72 7.62 -28.24
C LEU A 570 -6.78 8.25 -26.84
N LYS A 571 -7.99 8.36 -26.24
CA LYS A 571 -8.17 8.87 -24.87
C LYS A 571 -7.45 8.00 -23.83
N VAL A 572 -7.34 6.68 -24.06
CA VAL A 572 -6.57 5.77 -23.20
C VAL A 572 -5.07 5.80 -23.52
N ILE A 573 -4.67 5.72 -24.79
CA ILE A 573 -3.24 5.68 -25.20
C ILE A 573 -2.53 6.99 -24.89
N PHE A 574 -3.17 8.12 -25.17
CA PHE A 574 -2.64 9.47 -25.01
C PHE A 574 -3.22 10.19 -23.79
N ALA A 575 -3.75 9.43 -22.82
CA ALA A 575 -4.29 9.94 -21.56
C ALA A 575 -3.32 10.89 -20.83
N ALA A 576 -2.02 10.58 -20.87
CA ALA A 576 -0.92 11.32 -20.25
C ALA A 576 -0.25 12.38 -21.15
N HIS A 577 -0.82 12.66 -22.32
CA HIS A 577 -0.10 13.32 -23.42
C HIS A 577 -0.91 14.41 -24.13
N LEU A 578 -2.20 14.15 -24.36
CA LEU A 578 -3.10 15.04 -25.08
C LEU A 578 -4.28 15.44 -24.18
N VAL A 579 -4.64 16.73 -24.25
CA VAL A 579 -5.75 17.34 -23.50
C VAL A 579 -6.86 17.75 -24.46
N GLY A 580 -8.13 17.64 -24.05
CA GLY A 580 -9.26 18.00 -24.89
C GLY A 580 -9.40 17.16 -26.17
N LEU A 581 -9.17 15.83 -26.07
CA LEU A 581 -9.44 14.90 -27.17
C LEU A 581 -10.95 14.83 -27.44
N GLN A 582 -11.37 15.38 -28.58
CA GLN A 582 -12.78 15.50 -28.97
C GLN A 582 -13.02 15.17 -30.44
N LEU A 583 -14.21 14.65 -30.73
CA LEU A 583 -14.74 14.47 -32.09
C LEU A 583 -15.23 15.80 -32.64
N HIS A 584 -14.97 16.05 -33.92
CA HIS A 584 -15.57 17.11 -34.74
C HIS A 584 -15.63 18.50 -34.08
N PRO A 585 -14.48 19.08 -33.68
CA PRO A 585 -14.42 20.41 -33.06
C PRO A 585 -15.04 21.53 -33.92
N ASN A 586 -15.16 21.29 -35.24
CA ASN A 586 -15.66 22.25 -36.23
C ASN A 586 -16.94 21.72 -36.92
N GLY A 587 -17.91 21.18 -36.17
CA GLY A 587 -19.07 20.47 -36.75
C GLY A 587 -19.91 21.21 -37.80
N ALA A 588 -19.80 22.55 -37.89
CA ALA A 588 -20.48 23.40 -38.87
C ALA A 588 -19.60 23.85 -40.07
N ALA A 589 -18.33 23.44 -40.15
CA ALA A 589 -17.42 23.83 -41.23
C ALA A 589 -17.40 22.81 -42.38
N VAL A 590 -17.19 23.30 -43.61
CA VAL A 590 -17.05 22.48 -44.83
C VAL A 590 -15.92 21.45 -44.72
N GLN A 591 -14.88 21.77 -43.95
CA GLN A 591 -13.77 20.87 -43.59
C GLN A 591 -13.94 20.37 -42.15
N ARG A 592 -14.78 19.35 -41.98
CA ARG A 592 -14.97 18.65 -40.71
C ARG A 592 -13.77 17.75 -40.43
N ARG A 593 -13.11 17.96 -39.30
CA ARG A 593 -12.01 17.12 -38.79
C ARG A 593 -12.61 15.99 -37.96
N ASP A 594 -12.02 14.81 -37.98
CA ASP A 594 -12.56 13.65 -37.28
C ASP A 594 -12.27 13.80 -35.78
N ILE A 595 -11.01 13.67 -35.36
CA ILE A 595 -10.60 13.79 -33.94
C ILE A 595 -9.46 14.81 -33.81
N THR A 596 -9.51 15.66 -32.78
CA THR A 596 -8.39 16.55 -32.43
C THR A 596 -8.08 16.55 -30.94
N GLY A 597 -6.80 16.75 -30.58
CA GLY A 597 -6.36 16.93 -29.20
C GLY A 597 -5.20 17.94 -29.09
N THR A 598 -5.07 18.58 -27.92
CA THR A 598 -4.03 19.60 -27.67
C THR A 598 -2.77 18.94 -27.10
N ASN A 599 -1.65 19.13 -27.78
CA ASN A 599 -0.31 18.74 -27.37
C ASN A 599 0.31 19.81 -26.46
N ARG A 600 0.60 19.45 -25.21
CA ARG A 600 1.28 20.31 -24.21
C ARG A 600 2.80 20.05 -24.11
N GLY A 601 3.36 19.13 -24.89
CA GLY A 601 4.79 18.81 -24.87
C GLY A 601 5.25 18.03 -23.63
N LYS A 602 4.37 17.23 -22.99
CA LYS A 602 4.67 16.58 -21.69
C LYS A 602 5.55 15.31 -21.76
N SER A 603 6.13 14.99 -22.91
CA SER A 603 7.03 13.83 -23.10
C SER A 603 8.06 14.07 -24.21
N ASP A 604 9.05 13.18 -24.37
CA ASP A 604 10.07 13.26 -25.42
C ASP A 604 9.42 13.30 -26.83
N PHE A 605 8.54 12.34 -27.15
CA PHE A 605 7.86 12.31 -28.46
C PHE A 605 6.98 13.54 -28.68
N TRP A 606 6.16 13.93 -27.71
CA TRP A 606 5.22 15.03 -27.89
C TRP A 606 5.89 16.41 -27.87
N SER A 607 7.00 16.57 -27.14
CA SER A 607 7.90 17.73 -27.26
C SER A 607 8.45 17.85 -28.68
N ARG A 608 8.93 16.75 -29.26
CA ARG A 608 9.44 16.70 -30.63
C ARG A 608 8.36 17.07 -31.65
N VAL A 609 7.14 16.55 -31.51
CA VAL A 609 6.00 16.93 -32.38
C VAL A 609 5.65 18.42 -32.24
N LEU A 610 5.74 18.99 -31.03
CA LEU A 610 5.47 20.40 -30.78
C LEU A 610 6.56 21.32 -31.36
N LEU A 611 7.84 20.94 -31.26
CA LEU A 611 8.98 21.77 -31.67
C LEU A 611 9.31 21.63 -33.16
N ASP A 612 9.53 20.40 -33.64
CA ASP A 612 10.02 20.13 -35.00
C ASP A 612 8.91 20.37 -36.03
N TYR A 613 7.68 19.95 -35.71
CA TYR A 613 6.52 20.04 -36.61
C TYR A 613 5.55 21.17 -36.25
N LYS A 614 5.83 21.96 -35.20
CA LYS A 614 4.98 23.08 -34.74
C LYS A 614 3.51 22.70 -34.48
N SER A 615 3.25 21.41 -34.20
CA SER A 615 1.90 20.86 -34.11
C SER A 615 1.43 20.91 -32.66
N ARG A 616 0.81 22.03 -32.28
CA ARG A 616 0.18 22.22 -30.96
C ARG A 616 -1.17 21.53 -30.90
N ASN A 617 -1.94 21.58 -31.97
CA ASN A 617 -3.19 20.84 -32.09
C ASN A 617 -2.96 19.65 -33.01
N ILE A 618 -3.18 18.44 -32.51
CA ILE A 618 -2.95 17.20 -33.26
C ILE A 618 -4.25 16.79 -33.92
N VAL A 619 -4.17 16.40 -35.19
CA VAL A 619 -5.31 15.85 -35.95
C VAL A 619 -5.12 14.35 -36.12
N PHE A 620 -6.16 13.59 -35.80
CA PHE A 620 -6.32 12.19 -36.15
C PHE A 620 -7.54 12.06 -37.06
N ASP A 621 -7.31 11.56 -38.27
CA ASP A 621 -8.29 11.38 -39.33
C ASP A 621 -8.58 9.87 -39.44
N ALA A 622 -9.82 9.45 -39.17
CA ALA A 622 -10.16 8.05 -38.94
C ALA A 622 -10.90 7.48 -40.15
N LYS A 623 -10.25 6.54 -40.85
CA LYS A 623 -10.74 5.96 -42.11
C LYS A 623 -10.93 4.47 -41.94
N ASN A 624 -12.18 4.00 -41.95
CA ASN A 624 -12.53 2.60 -41.67
C ASN A 624 -12.25 1.65 -42.86
N PHE A 625 -11.11 1.81 -43.52
CA PHE A 625 -10.66 1.07 -44.70
C PHE A 625 -9.23 0.56 -44.48
N GLN A 626 -8.84 -0.52 -45.16
CA GLN A 626 -7.46 -1.03 -45.11
C GLN A 626 -6.52 -0.17 -45.95
N GLU A 627 -6.85 0.01 -47.23
CA GLU A 627 -6.04 0.81 -48.15
C GLU A 627 -6.42 2.30 -48.03
N LEU A 628 -5.43 3.17 -48.19
CA LEU A 628 -5.60 4.63 -48.23
C LEU A 628 -5.36 5.11 -49.66
N GLY A 629 -6.26 5.94 -50.17
CA GLY A 629 -6.12 6.60 -51.46
C GLY A 629 -5.43 7.96 -51.35
N PRO A 630 -5.31 8.69 -52.47
CA PRO A 630 -4.72 10.03 -52.47
C PRO A 630 -5.59 11.09 -51.78
N ASP A 631 -6.90 10.87 -51.74
CA ASP A 631 -7.85 11.88 -51.28
C ASP A 631 -7.86 12.00 -49.75
N GLU A 632 -7.62 10.89 -49.02
CA GLU A 632 -7.40 10.89 -47.57
C GLU A 632 -6.15 11.69 -47.19
N TYR A 633 -5.04 11.54 -47.93
CA TYR A 633 -3.82 12.33 -47.69
C TYR A 633 -4.02 13.82 -47.97
N ARG A 634 -4.73 14.17 -49.05
CA ARG A 634 -5.08 15.57 -49.39
C ARG A 634 -6.05 16.18 -48.36
N GLN A 635 -7.05 15.40 -47.91
CA GLN A 635 -7.99 15.81 -46.88
C GLN A 635 -7.26 16.19 -45.60
N LEU A 636 -6.43 15.29 -45.06
CA LEU A 636 -5.64 15.57 -43.86
C LEU A 636 -4.62 16.69 -44.08
N GLN A 637 -3.94 16.75 -45.24
CA GLN A 637 -3.01 17.85 -45.56
C GLN A 637 -3.70 19.22 -45.45
N SER A 638 -4.95 19.34 -45.90
CA SER A 638 -5.71 20.60 -45.80
C SER A 638 -5.92 21.07 -44.35
N TYR A 639 -5.89 20.15 -43.38
CA TYR A 639 -6.05 20.45 -41.95
C TYR A 639 -4.74 20.89 -41.28
N LEU A 640 -3.58 20.59 -41.87
CA LEU A 640 -2.25 20.86 -41.30
C LEU A 640 -1.80 22.30 -41.60
N THR A 641 -2.49 23.25 -40.97
CA THR A 641 -2.21 24.70 -41.07
C THR A 641 -2.32 25.39 -39.71
N GLY A 642 -1.66 26.54 -39.57
CA GLY A 642 -1.71 27.35 -38.33
C GLY A 642 -1.25 26.57 -37.09
N SER A 643 -2.11 26.53 -36.06
CA SER A 643 -1.83 25.82 -34.79
C SER A 643 -1.78 24.30 -34.91
N TYR A 644 -2.29 23.73 -36.00
CA TYR A 644 -2.20 22.29 -36.28
C TYR A 644 -0.83 21.89 -36.83
N GLY A 645 0.02 22.86 -37.18
CA GLY A 645 1.40 22.62 -37.57
C GLY A 645 1.51 21.81 -38.85
N LYS A 646 2.48 20.88 -38.86
CA LYS A 646 2.93 20.13 -40.04
C LYS A 646 2.84 18.62 -39.87
N LEU A 647 2.22 18.10 -38.81
CA LEU A 647 2.13 16.66 -38.57
C LEU A 647 0.69 16.25 -38.24
N GLY A 648 0.22 15.21 -38.93
CA GLY A 648 -1.10 14.60 -38.71
C GLY A 648 -1.04 13.07 -38.79
N PHE A 649 -2.08 12.43 -38.28
CA PHE A 649 -2.19 10.98 -38.27
C PHE A 649 -3.43 10.50 -39.02
N ILE A 650 -3.30 9.46 -39.83
CA ILE A 650 -4.45 8.71 -40.38
C ILE A 650 -4.57 7.40 -39.62
N ILE A 651 -5.73 7.16 -39.00
CA ILE A 651 -6.07 5.89 -38.35
C ILE A 651 -6.84 5.03 -39.34
N ASN A 652 -6.35 3.83 -39.64
CA ASN A 652 -6.95 2.96 -40.64
C ASN A 652 -7.01 1.48 -40.21
N ARG A 653 -7.66 0.62 -41.01
CA ARG A 653 -7.85 -0.82 -40.70
C ARG A 653 -6.71 -1.72 -41.19
N ASP A 654 -5.58 -1.15 -41.62
CA ASP A 654 -4.39 -1.89 -42.08
C ASP A 654 -3.79 -2.78 -40.97
N GLU A 655 -3.13 -3.84 -41.40
CA GLU A 655 -2.44 -4.82 -40.57
C GLU A 655 -1.03 -4.34 -40.15
N SER A 656 -0.41 -3.41 -40.90
CA SER A 656 0.97 -2.96 -40.68
C SER A 656 1.17 -1.45 -40.65
N GLU A 657 2.00 -0.98 -39.70
CA GLU A 657 2.46 0.41 -39.59
C GLU A 657 3.52 0.80 -40.64
N ASN A 658 4.03 -0.17 -41.42
CA ASN A 658 5.02 0.06 -42.47
C ASN A 658 4.39 0.64 -43.74
N LEU A 659 5.14 1.47 -44.45
CA LEU A 659 4.77 2.01 -45.77
C LEU A 659 5.26 1.11 -46.91
N THR A 660 4.48 1.04 -47.99
CA THR A 660 4.72 0.22 -49.19
C THR A 660 4.91 1.12 -50.42
N SER A 661 5.91 0.81 -51.25
CA SER A 661 6.15 1.53 -52.52
C SER A 661 4.97 1.35 -53.49
N GLY A 662 4.63 2.40 -54.25
CA GLY A 662 3.47 2.42 -55.14
C GLY A 662 2.12 2.67 -54.45
N LYS A 663 2.12 2.88 -53.13
CA LYS A 663 0.92 3.19 -52.32
C LYS A 663 1.20 4.35 -51.36
N ASP A 664 1.09 4.10 -50.07
CA ASP A 664 1.20 5.04 -48.96
C ASP A 664 2.60 5.67 -48.83
N LEU A 665 3.68 4.98 -49.25
CA LEU A 665 5.03 5.55 -49.24
C LEU A 665 5.18 6.76 -50.17
N ASP A 666 4.58 6.70 -51.36
CA ASP A 666 4.78 7.73 -52.37
C ASP A 666 3.92 8.97 -52.07
N TRP A 667 2.70 8.79 -51.55
CA TRP A 667 1.91 9.89 -50.99
C TRP A 667 2.58 10.54 -49.76
N THR A 668 3.16 9.76 -48.84
CA THR A 668 3.93 10.34 -47.72
C THR A 668 5.13 11.16 -48.21
N ARG A 669 5.81 10.75 -49.29
CA ARG A 669 6.90 11.51 -49.91
C ARG A 669 6.40 12.76 -50.63
N GLU A 670 5.28 12.70 -51.35
CA GLU A 670 4.67 13.85 -52.02
C GLU A 670 4.26 14.93 -50.99
N MET A 671 3.57 14.54 -49.92
CA MET A 671 3.14 15.46 -48.87
C MET A 671 4.33 16.13 -48.16
N HIS A 672 5.41 15.38 -47.91
CA HIS A 672 6.63 15.95 -47.34
C HIS A 672 7.37 16.86 -48.32
N GLY A 673 7.54 16.44 -49.58
CA GLY A 673 8.25 17.21 -50.60
C GLY A 673 7.53 18.50 -50.97
N SER A 674 6.29 18.38 -51.43
CA SER A 674 5.48 19.46 -52.00
C SER A 674 4.84 20.37 -50.94
N HIS A 675 4.38 19.80 -49.82
CA HIS A 675 3.61 20.53 -48.81
C HIS A 675 4.35 20.71 -47.48
N GLN A 676 5.55 20.14 -47.33
CA GLN A 676 6.39 20.24 -46.14
C GLN A 676 5.65 19.82 -44.85
N CYS A 677 4.75 18.83 -44.98
CA CYS A 677 4.02 18.20 -43.88
C CYS A 677 4.27 16.68 -43.85
N LEU A 678 4.05 16.07 -42.70
CA LEU A 678 4.22 14.64 -42.48
C LEU A 678 2.92 14.01 -42.03
N ILE A 679 2.40 13.10 -42.86
CA ILE A 679 1.23 12.28 -42.54
C ILE A 679 1.72 10.89 -42.14
N VAL A 680 1.33 10.46 -40.94
CA VAL A 680 1.75 9.18 -40.33
C VAL A 680 0.56 8.23 -40.24
N LYS A 681 0.68 7.04 -40.82
CA LYS A 681 -0.31 5.97 -40.72
C LYS A 681 -0.24 5.35 -39.31
N LEU A 682 -1.37 5.30 -38.61
CA LEU A 682 -1.56 4.64 -37.30
C LEU A 682 -2.64 3.57 -37.42
N PRO A 683 -2.32 2.35 -37.90
CA PRO A 683 -3.33 1.33 -38.06
C PRO A 683 -3.96 0.91 -36.73
N ALA A 684 -5.24 0.57 -36.75
CA ALA A 684 -6.00 0.12 -35.59
C ALA A 684 -5.32 -1.06 -34.87
N LYS A 685 -4.64 -1.94 -35.61
CA LYS A 685 -3.83 -3.04 -35.05
C LYS A 685 -2.57 -2.58 -34.31
N PHE A 686 -1.98 -1.44 -34.68
CA PHE A 686 -0.91 -0.81 -33.90
C PHE A 686 -1.47 -0.16 -32.62
N ILE A 687 -2.59 0.55 -32.72
CA ILE A 687 -3.34 1.12 -31.58
C ILE A 687 -3.70 0.02 -30.56
N SER A 688 -4.29 -1.10 -31.00
CA SER A 688 -4.58 -2.26 -30.14
C SER A 688 -3.34 -2.88 -29.49
N ARG A 689 -2.19 -2.92 -30.18
CA ARG A 689 -0.91 -3.33 -29.56
C ARG A 689 -0.42 -2.34 -28.49
N LEU A 690 -0.69 -1.04 -28.62
CA LEU A 690 -0.40 -0.05 -27.58
C LEU A 690 -1.32 -0.23 -26.37
N LEU A 691 -2.63 -0.38 -26.60
CA LEU A 691 -3.62 -0.68 -25.55
C LEU A 691 -3.25 -1.94 -24.75
N GLN A 692 -2.88 -3.03 -25.42
CA GLN A 692 -2.43 -4.26 -24.76
C GLN A 692 -1.17 -4.05 -23.90
N LYS A 693 -0.22 -3.21 -24.33
CA LYS A 693 0.99 -2.87 -23.56
C LYS A 693 0.67 -2.02 -22.32
N LEU A 694 -0.41 -1.24 -22.36
CA LEU A 694 -0.93 -0.46 -21.23
C LEU A 694 -1.70 -1.30 -20.19
N ARG A 695 -1.82 -2.62 -20.34
CA ARG A 695 -2.33 -3.50 -19.27
C ARG A 695 -1.44 -3.51 -18.02
N SER A 696 -0.13 -3.27 -18.16
CA SER A 696 0.78 -3.08 -17.03
C SER A 696 0.88 -1.58 -16.65
N PRO A 697 0.67 -1.18 -15.38
CA PRO A 697 0.85 0.21 -14.95
C PRO A 697 2.25 0.76 -15.22
N GLU A 698 3.30 0.00 -14.88
CA GLU A 698 4.72 0.41 -15.01
C GLU A 698 5.21 0.72 -16.44
N LYS A 699 4.34 0.60 -17.45
CA LYS A 699 4.68 0.70 -18.88
C LYS A 699 4.14 1.96 -19.56
N HIS A 700 3.81 3.03 -18.83
CA HIS A 700 3.37 4.31 -19.41
C HIS A 700 4.33 4.82 -20.52
N ASP A 701 5.65 4.83 -20.27
CA ASP A 701 6.71 5.19 -21.25
C ASP A 701 6.79 4.29 -22.49
N VAL A 702 6.07 3.16 -22.54
CA VAL A 702 6.11 2.27 -23.70
C VAL A 702 5.40 2.92 -24.89
N VAL A 703 4.29 3.63 -24.67
CA VAL A 703 3.59 4.35 -25.76
C VAL A 703 4.52 5.36 -26.41
N ASP A 704 5.14 6.23 -25.60
CA ASP A 704 6.04 7.28 -26.08
C ASP A 704 7.20 6.72 -26.90
N ARG A 705 7.85 5.67 -26.39
CA ARG A 705 8.95 4.98 -27.09
C ARG A 705 8.52 4.32 -28.40
N GLN A 706 7.30 3.79 -28.51
CA GLN A 706 6.80 3.22 -29.76
C GLN A 706 6.48 4.33 -30.79
N MET A 707 5.84 5.42 -30.35
CA MET A 707 5.54 6.58 -31.21
C MET A 707 6.82 7.27 -31.69
N TRP A 708 7.81 7.46 -30.81
CA TRP A 708 9.14 7.95 -31.17
C TRP A 708 9.80 7.06 -32.23
N LYS A 709 9.75 5.73 -32.04
CA LYS A 709 10.32 4.78 -33.01
C LYS A 709 9.61 4.89 -34.37
N LEU A 710 8.27 4.97 -34.38
CA LEU A 710 7.47 5.11 -35.59
C LEU A 710 7.86 6.38 -36.37
N LEU A 711 7.84 7.54 -35.72
CA LEU A 711 8.19 8.82 -36.34
C LEU A 711 9.64 8.86 -36.84
N THR A 712 10.57 8.26 -36.08
CA THR A 712 11.96 8.12 -36.52
C THR A 712 12.09 7.26 -37.77
N THR A 713 11.34 6.15 -37.88
CA THR A 713 11.30 5.33 -39.11
C THR A 713 10.82 6.14 -40.32
N TYR A 714 9.80 6.99 -40.15
CA TYR A 714 9.31 7.85 -41.23
C TYR A 714 10.38 8.84 -41.70
N GLU A 715 11.03 9.54 -40.77
CA GLU A 715 12.16 10.42 -41.10
C GLU A 715 13.31 9.69 -41.78
N THR A 716 13.86 8.64 -41.16
CA THR A 716 15.14 8.07 -41.60
C THR A 716 14.99 7.09 -42.75
N ASN A 717 13.99 6.22 -42.71
CA ASN A 717 13.88 5.09 -43.65
C ASN A 717 13.03 5.44 -44.86
N TYR A 718 12.00 6.27 -44.70
CA TYR A 718 11.07 6.64 -45.78
C TYR A 718 11.43 7.97 -46.46
N LEU A 719 11.94 8.94 -45.70
CA LEU A 719 12.29 10.29 -46.16
C LEU A 719 13.81 10.59 -46.21
N GLY A 720 14.67 9.73 -45.66
CA GLY A 720 16.13 9.90 -45.71
C GLY A 720 16.70 11.05 -44.85
N LEU A 721 15.92 11.57 -43.90
CA LEU A 721 16.30 12.68 -43.03
C LEU A 721 17.30 12.25 -41.94
N LYS A 722 18.16 13.19 -41.50
CA LYS A 722 19.08 12.96 -40.38
C LYS A 722 18.30 12.96 -39.06
N SER A 723 18.34 11.85 -38.33
CA SER A 723 17.68 11.73 -37.03
C SER A 723 18.14 12.81 -36.04
N THR A 724 17.19 13.46 -35.37
CA THR A 724 17.42 14.54 -34.39
C THR A 724 18.02 14.06 -33.06
N ARG A 725 18.18 12.75 -32.83
CA ARG A 725 18.71 12.23 -31.57
C ARG A 725 20.24 12.28 -31.53
N ALA A 726 20.79 13.12 -30.66
CA ALA A 726 22.20 13.00 -30.25
C ALA A 726 22.46 11.58 -29.71
N ARG A 727 23.37 10.86 -30.36
CA ARG A 727 23.67 9.45 -30.06
C ARG A 727 24.34 9.36 -28.69
N LYS A 728 23.56 9.13 -27.62
CA LYS A 728 24.09 8.79 -26.29
C LYS A 728 25.02 7.59 -26.47
N LYS A 729 26.34 7.82 -26.36
CA LYS A 729 27.33 6.74 -26.26
C LYS A 729 26.91 5.87 -25.09
N SER A 730 26.77 4.57 -25.31
CA SER A 730 26.69 3.63 -24.20
C SER A 730 27.95 3.83 -23.36
N ALA A 731 27.77 4.06 -22.06
CA ALA A 731 28.86 3.98 -21.11
C ALA A 731 29.23 2.50 -20.96
N SER A 732 30.02 1.97 -21.90
CA SER A 732 30.74 0.74 -21.68
C SER A 732 31.73 1.00 -20.56
N ALA A 733 31.36 0.57 -19.35
CA ALA A 733 32.23 0.57 -18.19
C ALA A 733 33.41 -0.39 -18.46
N LYS A 734 34.47 0.14 -19.06
CA LYS A 734 35.79 -0.47 -18.99
C LYS A 734 36.20 -0.48 -17.53
N ARG A 735 36.11 -1.65 -16.90
CA ARG A 735 36.78 -1.96 -15.64
C ARG A 735 38.29 -1.78 -15.82
N PRO A 736 39.01 -1.13 -14.89
CA PRO A 736 40.13 -1.78 -14.23
C PRO A 736 39.63 -2.95 -13.38
#